data_AF-A0A7J2R553-F1
#
_entry.id   AF-A0A7J2R553-F1
#
_cell.length_a   1.000
_cell.length_b   1.000
_cell.length_c   1.000
_cell.angle_alpha   90.00
_cell.angle_beta   90.00
_cell.angle_gamma   90.00
#
_symmetry.space_group_name_H-M   'P 1'
#
loop_
_entity.id
_entity.type
_entity.pdbx_description
1 polymer ?
#
loop_
_entity_poly.entity_id
_entity_poly.type
_entity_poly.pdbx_seq_one_letter_code
_entity_poly.pdbx_strand_id
1 'polypeptide(L)'
;MGRPSKKNKEPKVIDTEQVTLDKIKKSSNLRTTLNALEKQFGEGTLVLASETVNIEKIPTNIFLFDVLLKGGFPISSILTFYGAESTAKSLAALLFGAAITKRGERVAIIDTEHCIEKTWVKKLGLDLSLTYFSQPDTMEKAIDIADTLVRSGEFGLVIFDSITSAAPKEELEKSAESQQMALQARLNSKLLKKLTSGLQPKNLSDPKSFNRTIVILIAQLREKVGCIYGNPEIIPGGHCLPSYSKILTKGGLKYYTEIKEGDLVPTVNMTTERVEYKPIKEIITYQESNFVEFTNKYKHRKFVCTENHRLILRKFGGGGLVAKPAYANLCRYKFPIKFKGSSNKRLSNIADWELQLLGWVLSDGGIRQRGTNLEVVIYQSKEQYIPEIRDMLITGGIKFRETIRGRKLHWKPAHEFYLYQTGIKKFLKKFKLTPKRLLPDILYNISSKQFSVFLQALQHGDGEHSGKKCRGITSDKLLFIEQLAGLCMIHGVPVGNIKKTNKYKNSYRLDFYTTTELQFNYKTNIKFKDTAWCVSVDNNNFFVQQGRYIYLTGNSLKHASHYILKFRSRAILKKKGNDDPVGREIVVKVEKSKYSPPLVQGVMEFYFTPPRINNKKVFVDYAIQYGIIKRAGAWYTYGDTIKEMGADKLFLALKDKPELLEKIKKEVIDYDL
;
A
#
# COMPACT_ATOMS: atom_id res chain seq x y z
N MET A 1 -25.62 -18.73 63.77
CA MET A 1 -26.88 -18.24 63.16
C MET A 1 -26.54 -17.22 62.08
N GLY A 2 -26.75 -17.58 60.81
CA GLY A 2 -26.28 -16.82 59.65
C GLY A 2 -27.15 -15.58 59.34
N ARG A 3 -26.49 -14.47 59.00
CA ARG A 3 -27.13 -13.25 58.46
C ARG A 3 -27.49 -13.48 56.97
N PRO A 4 -28.63 -12.96 56.49
CA PRO A 4 -29.09 -13.21 55.13
C PRO A 4 -28.28 -12.42 54.09
N SER A 5 -27.95 -13.09 52.98
CA SER A 5 -27.24 -12.55 51.83
C SER A 5 -28.09 -11.53 51.06
N LYS A 6 -27.53 -10.33 50.82
CA LYS A 6 -28.09 -9.34 49.88
C LYS A 6 -28.17 -9.94 48.47
N LYS A 7 -29.37 -9.98 47.88
CA LYS A 7 -29.57 -10.27 46.46
C LYS A 7 -28.85 -9.20 45.62
N ASN A 8 -27.80 -9.60 44.89
CA ASN A 8 -27.24 -8.78 43.81
C ASN A 8 -28.28 -8.69 42.69
N LYS A 9 -28.81 -7.49 42.44
CA LYS A 9 -29.54 -7.19 41.20
C LYS A 9 -28.51 -7.10 40.08
N GLU A 10 -28.67 -7.92 39.05
CA GLU A 10 -27.91 -7.77 37.80
C GLU A 10 -28.11 -6.36 37.22
N PRO A 11 -27.07 -5.73 36.67
CA PRO A 11 -27.20 -4.43 36.05
C PRO A 11 -28.08 -4.56 34.80
N LYS A 12 -29.14 -3.75 34.71
CA LYS A 12 -29.92 -3.60 33.48
C LYS A 12 -28.98 -3.18 32.36
N VAL A 13 -28.83 -4.03 31.34
CA VAL A 13 -28.17 -3.69 30.08
C VAL A 13 -29.00 -2.58 29.43
N ILE A 14 -28.52 -1.34 29.53
CA ILE A 14 -29.09 -0.22 28.79
C ILE A 14 -28.57 -0.34 27.36
N ASP A 15 -29.48 -0.49 26.41
CA ASP A 15 -29.16 -0.60 24.99
C ASP A 15 -28.54 0.72 24.49
N THR A 16 -27.20 0.76 24.46
CA THR A 16 -26.40 1.95 24.15
C THR A 16 -26.65 2.50 22.75
N GLU A 17 -27.16 1.70 21.81
CA GLU A 17 -27.45 2.16 20.44
C GLU A 17 -28.66 3.10 20.40
N GLN A 18 -29.75 2.77 21.10
CA GLN A 18 -30.97 3.59 21.12
C GLN A 18 -30.76 4.94 21.82
N VAL A 19 -30.01 4.95 22.94
CA VAL A 19 -29.70 6.17 23.71
C VAL A 19 -28.81 7.14 22.89
N THR A 20 -27.99 6.62 21.98
CA THR A 20 -27.09 7.41 21.13
C THR A 20 -27.82 7.97 19.92
N LEU A 21 -28.72 7.19 19.30
CA LEU A 21 -29.57 7.61 18.19
C LEU A 21 -30.50 8.78 18.57
N ASP A 22 -31.06 8.78 19.77
CA ASP A 22 -31.94 9.87 20.24
C ASP A 22 -31.20 11.17 20.55
N LYS A 23 -29.95 11.09 21.01
CA LYS A 23 -29.08 12.26 21.20
C LYS A 23 -28.62 12.86 19.88
N ILE A 24 -28.30 12.02 18.89
CA ILE A 24 -27.90 12.45 17.53
C ILE A 24 -29.08 13.08 16.81
N LYS A 25 -30.28 12.48 16.90
CA LYS A 25 -31.52 13.06 16.35
C LYS A 25 -31.82 14.43 16.95
N LYS A 26 -31.46 14.75 18.20
CA LYS A 26 -31.74 16.08 18.81
C LYS A 26 -30.81 17.22 18.38
N SER A 27 -29.74 16.95 17.64
CA SER A 27 -28.79 17.96 17.18
C SER A 27 -29.35 18.77 16.00
N SER A 28 -29.82 20.00 16.27
CA SER A 28 -30.37 20.90 15.24
C SER A 28 -29.38 21.19 14.11
N ASN A 29 -28.11 21.46 14.44
CA ASN A 29 -27.05 21.75 13.47
C ASN A 29 -26.73 20.56 12.56
N LEU A 30 -26.77 19.33 13.11
CA LEU A 30 -26.56 18.13 12.31
C LEU A 30 -27.70 17.93 11.32
N ARG A 31 -28.96 18.10 11.77
CA ARG A 31 -30.13 18.03 10.87
C ARG A 31 -30.06 19.06 9.76
N THR A 32 -29.71 20.30 10.06
CA THR A 32 -29.53 21.34 9.03
C THR A 32 -28.44 20.98 8.04
N THR A 33 -27.32 20.40 8.51
CA THR A 33 -26.21 19.96 7.65
C THR A 33 -26.60 18.77 6.77
N LEU A 34 -27.28 17.77 7.33
CA LEU A 34 -27.78 16.60 6.60
C LEU A 34 -28.79 17.02 5.53
N ASN A 35 -29.77 17.85 5.90
CA ASN A 35 -30.76 18.39 4.95
C ASN A 35 -30.11 19.23 3.84
N ALA A 36 -29.04 19.97 4.14
CA ALA A 36 -28.29 20.72 3.12
C ALA A 36 -27.54 19.79 2.16
N LEU A 37 -26.94 18.71 2.68
CA LEU A 37 -26.26 17.70 1.86
C LEU A 37 -27.25 16.90 0.99
N GLU A 38 -28.41 16.52 1.53
CA GLU A 38 -29.47 15.84 0.78
C GLU A 38 -30.04 16.73 -0.33
N LYS A 39 -30.27 18.02 -0.06
CA LYS A 39 -30.69 18.98 -1.09
C LYS A 39 -29.65 19.14 -2.20
N GLN A 40 -28.36 19.08 -1.86
CA GLN A 40 -27.27 19.31 -2.81
C GLN A 40 -26.92 18.07 -3.65
N PHE A 41 -26.96 16.88 -3.05
CA PHE A 41 -26.45 15.65 -3.68
C PHE A 41 -27.52 14.57 -3.91
N GLY A 42 -28.75 14.79 -3.43
CA GLY A 42 -29.85 13.84 -3.51
C GLY A 42 -30.04 13.04 -2.22
N GLU A 43 -31.27 12.66 -1.95
CA GLU A 43 -31.67 11.83 -0.81
C GLU A 43 -30.97 10.45 -0.85
N GLY A 44 -30.55 9.95 0.31
CA GLY A 44 -29.90 8.64 0.41
C GLY A 44 -28.41 8.60 0.04
N THR A 45 -27.81 9.75 -0.27
CA THR A 45 -26.35 9.87 -0.51
C THR A 45 -25.53 9.69 0.77
N LEU A 46 -26.07 10.15 1.90
CA LEU A 46 -25.47 10.03 3.22
C LEU A 46 -26.54 9.54 4.20
N VAL A 47 -26.43 8.29 4.62
CA VAL A 47 -27.37 7.64 5.53
C VAL A 47 -26.60 7.08 6.74
N LEU A 48 -27.30 6.80 7.84
CA LEU A 48 -26.68 6.12 8.97
C LEU A 48 -26.27 4.71 8.53
N ALA A 49 -25.12 4.24 9.02
CA ALA A 49 -24.63 2.91 8.67
C ALA A 49 -25.65 1.79 8.99
N SER A 50 -26.43 1.94 10.06
CA SER A 50 -27.53 1.03 10.44
C SER A 50 -28.69 1.02 9.44
N GLU A 51 -28.83 2.07 8.63
CA GLU A 51 -29.87 2.22 7.62
C GLU A 51 -29.37 1.79 6.23
N THR A 52 -28.10 1.37 6.11
CA THR A 52 -27.56 0.86 4.84
C THR A 52 -28.01 -0.56 4.59
N VAL A 53 -28.24 -0.87 3.31
CA VAL A 53 -28.65 -2.21 2.89
C VAL A 53 -27.44 -3.14 2.85
N ASN A 54 -27.61 -4.36 3.37
CA ASN A 54 -26.62 -5.41 3.20
C ASN A 54 -26.53 -5.82 1.72
N ILE A 55 -25.32 -5.81 1.17
CA ILE A 55 -25.10 -6.15 -0.23
C ILE A 55 -25.36 -7.64 -0.44
N GLU A 56 -26.34 -7.94 -1.30
CA GLU A 56 -26.70 -9.30 -1.71
C GLU A 56 -25.51 -9.99 -2.38
N LYS A 57 -25.28 -11.26 -2.04
CA LYS A 57 -24.31 -12.13 -2.72
C LYS A 57 -25.04 -13.18 -3.55
N ILE A 58 -24.64 -13.32 -4.81
CA ILE A 58 -25.14 -14.33 -5.74
C ILE A 58 -24.27 -15.59 -5.61
N PRO A 59 -24.86 -16.76 -5.28
CA PRO A 59 -24.16 -18.03 -5.27
C PRO A 59 -23.55 -18.34 -6.64
N THR A 60 -22.31 -18.81 -6.65
CA THR A 60 -21.51 -18.92 -7.87
C THR A 60 -21.72 -20.21 -8.63
N ASN A 61 -22.36 -21.21 -8.00
CA ASN A 61 -22.40 -22.60 -8.45
C ASN A 61 -20.99 -23.22 -8.57
N ILE A 62 -19.99 -22.57 -7.97
CA ILE A 62 -18.62 -23.04 -7.79
C ILE A 62 -18.42 -23.07 -6.28
N PHE A 63 -18.63 -24.24 -5.68
CA PHE A 63 -18.72 -24.36 -4.23
C PHE A 63 -17.47 -23.81 -3.50
N LEU A 64 -16.31 -23.93 -4.14
CA LEU A 64 -15.07 -23.31 -3.63
C LEU A 64 -15.20 -21.79 -3.45
N PHE A 65 -15.76 -21.07 -4.42
CA PHE A 65 -15.94 -19.62 -4.31
C PHE A 65 -16.98 -19.27 -3.26
N ASP A 66 -18.06 -20.04 -3.17
CA ASP A 66 -19.11 -19.81 -2.18
C ASP A 66 -18.57 -19.96 -0.75
N VAL A 67 -17.69 -20.93 -0.51
CA VAL A 67 -16.97 -21.12 0.76
C VAL A 67 -15.96 -20.00 1.00
N LEU A 68 -15.04 -19.75 0.06
CA LEU A 68 -13.96 -18.76 0.23
C LEU A 68 -14.49 -17.33 0.39
N LEU A 69 -15.65 -17.01 -0.21
CA LEU A 69 -16.21 -15.66 -0.26
C LEU A 69 -17.44 -15.46 0.62
N LYS A 70 -17.84 -16.51 1.37
CA LYS A 70 -18.96 -16.49 2.31
C LYS A 70 -20.27 -16.14 1.62
N GLY A 71 -20.74 -17.03 0.74
CA GLY A 71 -22.05 -16.92 0.08
C GLY A 71 -22.01 -16.42 -1.37
N GLY A 72 -20.83 -16.38 -2.00
CA GLY A 72 -20.67 -16.10 -3.43
C GLY A 72 -20.26 -14.66 -3.75
N PHE A 73 -20.65 -14.18 -4.94
CA PHE A 73 -20.21 -12.88 -5.46
C PHE A 73 -21.22 -11.77 -5.15
N PRO A 74 -20.81 -10.65 -4.53
CA PRO A 74 -21.71 -9.55 -4.24
C PRO A 74 -22.15 -8.86 -5.52
N ILE A 75 -23.42 -8.44 -5.56
CA ILE A 75 -23.92 -7.53 -6.58
C ILE A 75 -23.16 -6.20 -6.53
N SER A 76 -23.31 -5.38 -7.57
CA SER A 76 -22.70 -4.04 -7.61
C SER A 76 -21.18 -4.06 -7.45
N SER A 77 -20.51 -5.09 -7.98
CA SER A 77 -19.11 -5.35 -7.67
C SER A 77 -18.24 -5.61 -8.89
N ILE A 78 -16.93 -5.46 -8.68
CA ILE A 78 -15.89 -5.71 -9.69
C ILE A 78 -14.98 -6.79 -9.11
N LEU A 79 -14.86 -7.89 -9.83
CA LEU A 79 -14.05 -9.05 -9.52
C LEU A 79 -12.90 -9.10 -10.53
N THR A 80 -11.69 -9.43 -10.08
CA THR A 80 -10.54 -9.63 -10.98
C THR A 80 -10.06 -11.06 -10.87
N PHE A 81 -10.12 -11.81 -11.96
CA PHE A 81 -9.57 -13.16 -12.07
C PHE A 81 -8.27 -13.09 -12.84
N TYR A 82 -7.18 -13.54 -12.23
CA TYR A 82 -5.88 -13.47 -12.87
C TYR A 82 -5.03 -14.71 -12.59
N GLY A 83 -4.09 -15.01 -13.49
CA GLY A 83 -3.34 -16.26 -13.46
C GLY A 83 -2.68 -16.55 -14.80
N ALA A 84 -1.83 -17.57 -14.85
CA ALA A 84 -1.16 -17.99 -16.07
C ALA A 84 -2.17 -18.44 -17.13
N GLU A 85 -1.73 -18.59 -18.37
CA GLU A 85 -2.58 -19.17 -19.40
C GLU A 85 -3.07 -20.57 -19.00
N SER A 86 -4.25 -20.94 -19.49
CA SER A 86 -4.84 -22.27 -19.24
C SER A 86 -5.06 -22.64 -17.76
N THR A 87 -5.23 -21.65 -16.86
CA THR A 87 -5.59 -21.87 -15.44
C THR A 87 -7.11 -21.75 -15.18
N ALA A 88 -7.93 -22.00 -16.19
CA ALA A 88 -9.40 -22.03 -16.09
C ALA A 88 -10.10 -20.71 -15.70
N LYS A 89 -9.48 -19.54 -15.93
CA LYS A 89 -10.05 -18.21 -15.60
C LYS A 89 -11.36 -17.93 -16.36
N SER A 90 -11.31 -17.98 -17.69
CA SER A 90 -12.46 -17.73 -18.58
C SER A 90 -13.56 -18.75 -18.35
N LEU A 91 -13.19 -20.02 -18.20
CA LEU A 91 -14.11 -21.08 -17.84
C LEU A 91 -14.86 -20.79 -16.53
N ALA A 92 -14.16 -20.43 -15.45
CA ALA A 92 -14.80 -20.13 -14.17
C ALA A 92 -15.78 -18.95 -14.29
N ALA A 93 -15.43 -17.93 -15.08
CA ALA A 93 -16.32 -16.81 -15.38
C ALA A 93 -17.56 -17.25 -16.17
N LEU A 94 -17.38 -18.09 -17.21
CA LEU A 94 -18.48 -18.62 -18.02
C LEU A 94 -19.41 -19.53 -17.21
N LEU A 95 -18.88 -20.41 -16.36
CA LEU A 95 -19.69 -21.25 -15.46
C LEU A 95 -20.54 -20.42 -14.50
N PHE A 96 -20.00 -19.30 -14.01
CA PHE A 96 -20.79 -18.34 -13.24
C PHE A 96 -21.86 -17.66 -14.13
N GLY A 97 -21.53 -17.30 -15.37
CA GLY A 97 -22.49 -16.81 -16.35
C GLY A 97 -23.66 -17.78 -16.58
N ALA A 98 -23.40 -19.09 -16.62
CA ALA A 98 -24.45 -20.10 -16.73
C ALA A 98 -25.39 -20.11 -15.51
N ALA A 99 -24.86 -19.86 -14.32
CA ALA A 99 -25.66 -19.72 -13.11
C ALA A 99 -26.54 -18.45 -13.16
N ILE A 100 -26.02 -17.35 -13.72
CA ILE A 100 -26.76 -16.09 -13.90
C ILE A 100 -27.89 -16.25 -14.93
N THR A 101 -27.63 -16.83 -16.11
CA THR A 101 -28.67 -17.02 -17.12
C THR A 101 -29.79 -17.94 -16.65
N LYS A 102 -29.47 -18.95 -15.83
CA LYS A 102 -30.49 -19.83 -15.20
C LYS A 102 -31.43 -19.09 -14.25
N ARG A 103 -31.04 -17.92 -13.75
CA ARG A 103 -31.88 -17.03 -12.93
C ARG A 103 -32.73 -16.08 -13.79
N GLY A 104 -32.67 -16.20 -15.12
CA GLY A 104 -33.34 -15.31 -16.05
C GLY A 104 -32.64 -13.96 -16.25
N GLU A 105 -31.41 -13.81 -15.74
CA GLU A 105 -30.64 -12.58 -15.83
C GLU A 105 -29.74 -12.57 -17.09
N ARG A 106 -29.54 -11.40 -17.69
CA ARG A 106 -28.73 -11.25 -18.90
C ARG A 106 -27.24 -11.26 -18.57
N VAL A 107 -26.46 -11.89 -19.45
CA VAL A 107 -24.99 -11.93 -19.36
C VAL A 107 -24.41 -11.27 -20.61
N ALA A 108 -23.41 -10.41 -20.44
CA ALA A 108 -22.61 -9.90 -21.55
C ALA A 108 -21.17 -10.43 -21.46
N ILE A 109 -20.64 -10.90 -22.58
CA ILE A 109 -19.25 -11.33 -22.73
C ILE A 109 -18.58 -10.38 -23.70
N ILE A 110 -17.58 -9.66 -23.22
CA ILE A 110 -16.70 -8.79 -24.00
C ILE A 110 -15.40 -9.55 -24.19
N ASP A 111 -15.29 -10.22 -25.33
CA ASP A 111 -14.15 -11.06 -25.70
C ASP A 111 -13.17 -10.24 -26.56
N THR A 112 -12.13 -9.73 -25.93
CA THR A 112 -11.03 -9.04 -26.60
C THR A 112 -9.89 -9.99 -26.97
N GLU A 113 -9.94 -11.25 -26.56
CA GLU A 113 -8.99 -12.29 -26.99
C GLU A 113 -9.43 -12.96 -28.30
N HIS A 114 -10.68 -12.74 -28.72
CA HIS A 114 -11.28 -13.34 -29.91
C HIS A 114 -11.24 -14.89 -29.89
N CYS A 115 -11.31 -15.48 -28.70
CA CYS A 115 -11.11 -16.91 -28.47
C CYS A 115 -12.39 -17.66 -28.04
N ILE A 116 -13.49 -16.97 -27.74
CA ILE A 116 -14.69 -17.62 -27.18
C ILE A 116 -15.66 -18.00 -28.30
N GLU A 117 -15.96 -19.30 -28.41
CA GLU A 117 -16.93 -19.82 -29.37
C GLU A 117 -18.33 -20.08 -28.78
N LYS A 118 -19.36 -19.81 -29.60
CA LYS A 118 -20.77 -20.05 -29.26
C LYS A 118 -21.07 -21.50 -28.86
N THR A 119 -20.47 -22.47 -29.56
CA THR A 119 -20.69 -23.91 -29.31
C THR A 119 -20.20 -24.31 -27.91
N TRP A 120 -19.07 -23.73 -27.49
CA TRP A 120 -18.49 -23.94 -26.16
C TRP A 120 -19.32 -23.31 -25.05
N VAL A 121 -19.75 -22.06 -25.25
CA VAL A 121 -20.67 -21.35 -24.34
C VAL A 121 -21.95 -22.15 -24.10
N LYS A 122 -22.55 -22.70 -25.16
CA LYS A 122 -23.74 -23.57 -25.05
C LYS A 122 -23.44 -24.86 -24.28
N LYS A 123 -22.29 -25.51 -24.51
CA LYS A 123 -21.89 -26.74 -23.80
C LYS A 123 -21.70 -26.51 -22.29
N LEU A 124 -21.28 -25.32 -21.88
CA LEU A 124 -21.15 -24.94 -20.48
C LEU A 124 -22.51 -24.63 -19.80
N GLY A 125 -23.59 -24.59 -20.57
CA GLY A 125 -24.95 -24.41 -20.07
C GLY A 125 -25.39 -22.95 -19.94
N LEU A 126 -24.74 -22.01 -20.62
CA LEU A 126 -25.24 -20.64 -20.75
C LEU A 126 -26.42 -20.62 -21.72
N ASP A 127 -27.46 -19.88 -21.36
CA ASP A 127 -28.59 -19.64 -22.26
C ASP A 127 -28.21 -18.60 -23.31
N LEU A 128 -28.17 -19.02 -24.57
CA LEU A 128 -27.82 -18.15 -25.70
C LEU A 128 -28.86 -17.06 -25.96
N SER A 129 -30.10 -17.20 -25.49
CA SER A 129 -31.13 -16.16 -25.62
C SER A 129 -30.91 -14.97 -24.67
N LEU A 130 -30.18 -15.20 -23.57
CA LEU A 130 -29.86 -14.20 -22.54
C LEU A 130 -28.39 -13.78 -22.55
N THR A 131 -27.58 -14.36 -23.46
CA THR A 131 -26.15 -14.11 -23.55
C THR A 131 -25.83 -13.19 -24.73
N TYR A 132 -25.27 -12.03 -24.43
CA TYR A 132 -24.79 -11.05 -25.39
C TYR A 132 -23.28 -11.19 -25.55
N PHE A 133 -22.80 -11.08 -26.77
CA PHE A 133 -21.40 -11.28 -27.10
C PHE A 133 -20.88 -10.09 -27.91
N SER A 134 -19.70 -9.58 -27.53
CA SER A 134 -19.04 -8.48 -28.21
C SER A 134 -17.56 -8.79 -28.37
N GLN A 135 -17.05 -8.63 -29.58
CA GLN A 135 -15.63 -8.78 -29.92
C GLN A 135 -15.10 -7.43 -30.44
N PRO A 136 -14.77 -6.49 -29.55
CA PRO A 136 -14.34 -5.17 -29.94
C PRO A 136 -12.89 -5.18 -30.46
N ASP A 137 -12.65 -4.49 -31.58
CA ASP A 137 -11.31 -4.39 -32.19
C ASP A 137 -10.34 -3.52 -31.36
N THR A 138 -10.85 -2.66 -30.48
CA THR A 138 -10.03 -1.73 -29.69
C THR A 138 -10.42 -1.73 -28.23
N MET A 139 -9.44 -1.49 -27.36
CA MET A 139 -9.65 -1.39 -25.92
C MET A 139 -10.59 -0.23 -25.54
N GLU A 140 -10.55 0.90 -26.25
CA GLU A 140 -11.48 2.00 -26.03
C GLU A 140 -12.94 1.61 -26.30
N LYS A 141 -13.20 0.94 -27.43
CA LYS A 141 -14.54 0.41 -27.74
C LYS A 141 -14.98 -0.57 -26.65
N ALA A 142 -14.11 -1.48 -26.26
CA ALA A 142 -14.39 -2.46 -25.20
C ALA A 142 -14.78 -1.79 -23.88
N ILE A 143 -14.06 -0.73 -23.48
CA ILE A 143 -14.34 0.05 -22.27
C ILE A 143 -15.68 0.77 -22.36
N ASP A 144 -15.98 1.40 -23.49
CA ASP A 144 -17.23 2.15 -23.66
C ASP A 144 -18.44 1.22 -23.73
N ILE A 145 -18.30 0.03 -24.33
CA ILE A 145 -19.31 -1.03 -24.28
C ILE A 145 -19.53 -1.49 -22.84
N ALA A 146 -18.46 -1.83 -22.11
CA ALA A 146 -18.57 -2.26 -20.71
C ALA A 146 -19.23 -1.20 -19.81
N ASP A 147 -18.83 0.07 -19.94
CA ASP A 147 -19.40 1.20 -19.20
C ASP A 147 -20.91 1.38 -19.51
N THR A 148 -21.30 1.26 -20.78
CA THR A 148 -22.71 1.39 -21.21
C THR A 148 -23.56 0.24 -20.67
N LEU A 149 -23.08 -1.00 -20.78
CA LEU A 149 -23.78 -2.18 -20.29
C LEU A 149 -23.93 -2.16 -18.76
N VAL A 150 -22.91 -1.71 -18.04
CA VAL A 150 -23.01 -1.55 -16.59
C VAL A 150 -24.00 -0.44 -16.23
N ARG A 151 -23.94 0.72 -16.90
CA ARG A 151 -24.84 1.85 -16.59
C ARG A 151 -26.30 1.59 -16.89
N SER A 152 -26.62 0.67 -17.80
CA SER A 152 -28.01 0.29 -18.07
C SER A 152 -28.65 -0.40 -16.87
N GLY A 153 -27.88 -1.13 -16.06
CA GLY A 153 -28.39 -1.92 -14.93
C GLY A 153 -29.22 -3.14 -15.35
N GLU A 154 -29.24 -3.48 -16.64
CA GLU A 154 -30.07 -4.54 -17.23
C GLU A 154 -29.37 -5.91 -17.29
N PHE A 155 -28.10 -5.96 -16.90
CA PHE A 155 -27.25 -7.15 -16.95
C PHE A 155 -26.93 -7.63 -15.54
N GLY A 156 -27.11 -8.93 -15.28
CA GLY A 156 -26.66 -9.54 -14.02
C GLY A 156 -25.13 -9.71 -13.98
N LEU A 157 -24.51 -9.93 -15.14
CA LEU A 157 -23.08 -10.17 -15.27
C LEU A 157 -22.50 -9.58 -16.56
N VAL A 158 -21.35 -8.91 -16.43
CA VAL A 158 -20.48 -8.51 -17.55
C VAL A 158 -19.11 -9.18 -17.35
N ILE A 159 -18.72 -10.04 -18.30
CA ILE A 159 -17.40 -10.68 -18.36
C ILE A 159 -16.54 -9.92 -19.35
N PHE A 160 -15.36 -9.49 -18.94
CA PHE A 160 -14.36 -8.81 -19.77
C PHE A 160 -13.13 -9.70 -19.90
N ASP A 161 -12.98 -10.36 -21.06
CA ASP A 161 -11.93 -11.35 -21.34
C ASP A 161 -11.09 -10.90 -22.55
N SER A 162 -9.95 -10.22 -22.38
CA SER A 162 -9.25 -9.91 -21.13
C SER A 162 -8.68 -8.49 -21.16
N ILE A 163 -8.49 -7.89 -19.98
CA ILE A 163 -7.92 -6.53 -19.87
C ILE A 163 -6.44 -6.46 -20.31
N THR A 164 -5.83 -7.61 -20.57
CA THR A 164 -4.42 -7.76 -20.97
C THR A 164 -4.19 -7.82 -22.47
N SER A 165 -5.22 -8.20 -23.25
CA SER A 165 -5.06 -8.58 -24.65
C SER A 165 -5.62 -7.56 -25.64
N ALA A 166 -6.60 -6.75 -25.23
CA ALA A 166 -7.16 -5.70 -26.08
C ALA A 166 -6.11 -4.63 -26.42
N ALA A 167 -5.83 -4.41 -27.69
CA ALA A 167 -4.93 -3.34 -28.14
C ALA A 167 -5.64 -1.97 -28.09
N PRO A 168 -4.97 -0.91 -27.62
CA PRO A 168 -5.46 0.46 -27.78
C PRO A 168 -5.58 0.86 -29.25
N LYS A 169 -6.56 1.69 -29.58
CA LYS A 169 -6.76 2.20 -30.95
C LYS A 169 -5.51 2.87 -31.52
N GLU A 170 -4.85 3.70 -30.70
CA GLU A 170 -3.63 4.40 -31.12
C GLU A 170 -2.52 3.40 -31.47
N GLU A 171 -2.43 2.26 -30.77
CA GLU A 171 -1.41 1.22 -30.99
C GLU A 171 -1.62 0.51 -32.32
N LEU A 172 -2.87 0.26 -32.70
CA LEU A 172 -3.24 -0.36 -33.97
C LEU A 172 -3.02 0.55 -35.18
N GLU A 173 -3.16 1.87 -35.02
CA GLU A 173 -3.07 2.83 -36.13
C GLU A 173 -1.64 3.26 -36.49
N LYS A 174 -0.67 3.06 -35.59
CA LYS A 174 0.72 3.46 -35.82
C LYS A 174 1.61 2.28 -36.17
N SER A 175 2.77 2.56 -36.77
CA SER A 175 3.74 1.51 -37.12
C SER A 175 4.21 0.74 -35.88
N ALA A 176 4.53 -0.54 -36.05
CA ALA A 176 5.01 -1.41 -34.96
C ALA A 176 6.29 -0.88 -34.27
N GLU A 177 7.05 -0.03 -34.96
CA GLU A 177 8.24 0.66 -34.43
C GLU A 177 7.90 1.83 -33.50
N SER A 178 6.67 2.33 -33.56
CA SER A 178 6.22 3.44 -32.75
C SER A 178 5.96 2.99 -31.30
N GLN A 179 6.83 3.42 -30.38
CA GLN A 179 6.71 3.00 -28.99
C GLN A 179 5.56 3.71 -28.26
N GLN A 180 4.46 2.99 -27.99
CA GLN A 180 3.32 3.51 -27.22
C GLN A 180 3.28 2.94 -25.82
N MET A 181 3.82 3.69 -24.86
CA MET A 181 4.00 3.14 -23.52
C MET A 181 2.84 3.41 -22.58
N ALA A 182 2.49 2.37 -21.81
CA ALA A 182 1.50 2.35 -20.75
C ALA A 182 0.09 2.87 -21.14
N LEU A 183 -0.23 2.85 -22.44
CA LEU A 183 -1.57 3.19 -22.94
C LEU A 183 -2.60 2.19 -22.36
N GLN A 184 -2.26 0.89 -22.36
CA GLN A 184 -3.05 -0.16 -21.71
C GLN A 184 -3.32 0.11 -20.22
N ALA A 185 -2.31 0.51 -19.44
CA ALA A 185 -2.48 0.76 -18.01
C ALA A 185 -3.38 1.98 -17.73
N ARG A 186 -3.30 3.01 -18.59
CA ARG A 186 -4.18 4.19 -18.53
C ARG A 186 -5.63 3.81 -18.86
N LEU A 187 -5.83 3.00 -19.89
CA LEU A 187 -7.14 2.50 -20.29
C LEU A 187 -7.73 1.58 -19.22
N ASN A 188 -6.96 0.67 -18.63
CA ASN A 188 -7.39 -0.16 -17.50
C ASN A 188 -7.79 0.69 -16.28
N SER A 189 -7.06 1.78 -16.02
CA SER A 189 -7.44 2.73 -14.96
C SER A 189 -8.73 3.48 -15.28
N LYS A 190 -8.94 3.84 -16.55
CA LYS A 190 -10.17 4.50 -17.03
C LYS A 190 -11.37 3.56 -16.95
N LEU A 191 -11.21 2.30 -17.37
CA LEU A 191 -12.18 1.22 -17.24
C LEU A 191 -12.65 1.11 -15.79
N LEU A 192 -11.73 0.88 -14.85
CA LEU A 192 -12.08 0.72 -13.44
C LEU A 192 -12.84 1.93 -12.87
N LYS A 193 -12.47 3.17 -13.25
CA LYS A 193 -13.17 4.38 -12.81
C LYS A 193 -14.58 4.46 -13.39
N LYS A 194 -14.74 4.17 -14.67
CA LYS A 194 -16.04 4.12 -15.36
C LYS A 194 -16.97 3.08 -14.74
N LEU A 195 -16.49 1.84 -14.60
CA LEU A 195 -17.24 0.75 -13.96
C LEU A 195 -17.62 1.08 -12.51
N THR A 196 -16.67 1.59 -11.71
CA THR A 196 -16.95 1.97 -10.31
C THR A 196 -18.04 3.04 -10.24
N SER A 197 -17.98 4.03 -11.13
CA SER A 197 -19.02 5.07 -11.22
C SER A 197 -20.37 4.53 -11.69
N GLY A 198 -20.40 3.56 -12.63
CA GLY A 198 -21.63 2.95 -13.11
C GLY A 198 -22.30 2.02 -12.11
N LEU A 199 -21.52 1.42 -11.21
CA LEU A 199 -22.03 0.52 -10.16
C LEU A 199 -22.48 1.27 -8.89
N GLN A 200 -22.15 2.55 -8.71
CA GLN A 200 -22.49 3.25 -7.47
C GLN A 200 -24.02 3.33 -7.27
N PRO A 201 -24.54 2.90 -6.10
CA PRO A 201 -25.96 3.04 -5.80
C PRO A 201 -26.32 4.52 -5.69
N LYS A 202 -27.52 4.87 -6.14
CA LYS A 202 -28.04 6.24 -6.01
C LYS A 202 -28.52 6.52 -4.59
N ASN A 203 -29.00 5.50 -3.87
CA ASN A 203 -29.50 5.62 -2.51
C ASN A 203 -29.04 4.41 -1.66
N LEU A 204 -28.23 4.68 -0.63
CA LEU A 204 -27.61 3.63 0.20
C LEU A 204 -28.62 2.83 1.06
N SER A 205 -29.82 3.37 1.26
CA SER A 205 -30.89 2.75 2.06
C SER A 205 -31.95 2.03 1.23
N ASP A 206 -31.97 2.22 -0.09
CA ASP A 206 -32.91 1.53 -0.98
C ASP A 206 -32.20 0.38 -1.72
N PRO A 207 -32.59 -0.89 -1.45
CA PRO A 207 -32.03 -2.06 -2.14
C PRO A 207 -32.21 -2.00 -3.66
N LYS A 208 -33.30 -1.38 -4.15
CA LYS A 208 -33.61 -1.28 -5.57
C LYS A 208 -32.70 -0.30 -6.31
N SER A 209 -32.03 0.59 -5.59
CA SER A 209 -31.13 1.58 -6.20
C SER A 209 -29.75 1.00 -6.54
N PHE A 210 -29.44 -0.21 -6.03
CA PHE A 210 -28.18 -0.88 -6.31
C PHE A 210 -28.18 -1.45 -7.73
N ASN A 211 -27.11 -1.14 -8.45
CA ASN A 211 -26.85 -1.78 -9.73
C ASN A 211 -26.53 -3.26 -9.48
N ARG A 212 -27.38 -4.17 -9.96
CA ARG A 212 -27.19 -5.61 -9.72
C ARG A 212 -26.03 -6.21 -10.50
N THR A 213 -25.48 -5.48 -11.47
CA THR A 213 -24.41 -5.95 -12.35
C THR A 213 -23.16 -6.36 -11.56
N ILE A 214 -22.69 -7.57 -11.81
CA ILE A 214 -21.37 -8.04 -11.40
C ILE A 214 -20.43 -7.91 -12.60
N VAL A 215 -19.23 -7.37 -12.41
CA VAL A 215 -18.22 -7.27 -13.48
C VAL A 215 -17.06 -8.19 -13.16
N ILE A 216 -16.76 -9.15 -14.04
CA ILE A 216 -15.57 -10.00 -13.97
C ILE A 216 -14.55 -9.50 -14.99
N LEU A 217 -13.39 -9.03 -14.50
CA LEU A 217 -12.24 -8.69 -15.33
C LEU A 217 -11.26 -9.85 -15.32
N ILE A 218 -11.00 -10.44 -16.48
CA ILE A 218 -9.97 -11.47 -16.64
C ILE A 218 -8.67 -10.81 -17.04
N ALA A 219 -7.57 -11.25 -16.43
CA ALA A 219 -6.22 -10.79 -16.74
C ALA A 219 -5.25 -11.96 -16.80
N GLN A 220 -4.26 -11.87 -17.68
CA GLN A 220 -3.14 -12.80 -17.70
C GLN A 220 -1.99 -12.31 -16.81
N LEU A 221 -1.19 -13.25 -16.32
CA LEU A 221 0.08 -12.94 -15.66
C LEU A 221 1.10 -12.42 -16.67
N ARG A 222 1.82 -11.36 -16.30
CA ARG A 222 3.07 -11.01 -16.98
C ARG A 222 4.23 -11.33 -16.06
N GLU A 223 5.28 -11.92 -16.63
CA GLU A 223 6.53 -12.15 -15.93
C GLU A 223 7.38 -10.87 -15.91
N LYS A 224 8.02 -10.61 -14.77
CA LYS A 224 9.09 -9.62 -14.67
C LYS A 224 10.30 -10.12 -15.48
N VAL A 225 10.65 -9.44 -16.58
CA VAL A 225 11.95 -9.62 -17.22
C VAL A 225 13.06 -9.26 -16.22
N GLY A 226 13.93 -10.21 -15.88
CA GLY A 226 15.06 -10.03 -14.96
C GLY A 226 14.85 -10.43 -13.49
N CYS A 227 13.80 -11.18 -13.15
CA CYS A 227 13.55 -11.67 -11.79
C CYS A 227 14.33 -12.97 -11.50
N ILE A 228 15.43 -12.90 -10.73
CA ILE A 228 16.25 -14.07 -10.35
C ILE A 228 15.75 -14.73 -9.05
N TYR A 229 15.09 -13.98 -8.15
CA TYR A 229 14.48 -14.48 -6.91
C TYR A 229 13.20 -13.69 -6.57
N GLY A 230 12.18 -14.39 -6.04
CA GLY A 230 10.87 -13.83 -5.67
C GLY A 230 9.75 -14.25 -6.64
N ASN A 231 8.51 -13.89 -6.34
CA ASN A 231 7.35 -14.20 -7.20
C ASN A 231 7.33 -13.26 -8.43
N PRO A 232 7.52 -13.75 -9.67
CA PRO A 232 7.68 -12.92 -10.87
C PRO A 232 6.35 -12.36 -11.42
N GLU A 233 5.24 -12.72 -10.79
CA GLU A 233 3.87 -12.55 -11.27
C GLU A 233 3.27 -11.18 -10.90
N ILE A 234 2.95 -10.33 -11.89
CA ILE A 234 2.30 -9.01 -11.65
C ILE A 234 0.98 -8.86 -12.45
N ILE A 235 -0.01 -8.18 -11.86
CA ILE A 235 -1.21 -7.67 -12.57
C ILE A 235 -0.85 -6.32 -13.24
N PRO A 236 -1.15 -6.10 -14.54
CA PRO A 236 -0.91 -4.81 -15.19
C PRO A 236 -1.71 -3.68 -14.54
N GLY A 237 -1.02 -2.59 -14.16
CA GLY A 237 -1.63 -1.42 -13.52
C GLY A 237 -0.92 -0.88 -12.28
N GLY A 238 0.29 -1.35 -11.97
CA GLY A 238 1.06 -0.91 -10.81
C GLY A 238 1.58 0.52 -10.87
N HIS A 239 1.36 1.27 -9.79
CA HIS A 239 1.77 2.67 -9.62
C HIS A 239 3.13 2.71 -8.91
N CYS A 240 4.02 3.64 -9.26
CA CYS A 240 5.45 3.56 -8.88
C CYS A 240 6.23 4.87 -8.82
N LEU A 241 7.44 4.74 -8.28
CA LEU A 241 8.54 5.71 -8.25
C LEU A 241 9.61 5.37 -9.31
N PRO A 242 10.32 6.36 -9.89
CA PRO A 242 11.38 6.13 -10.87
C PRO A 242 12.64 5.53 -10.26
N SER A 243 13.49 4.93 -11.09
CA SER A 243 14.62 4.08 -10.71
C SER A 243 15.67 4.83 -9.89
N TYR A 244 15.85 6.11 -10.19
CA TYR A 244 16.78 7.00 -9.46
C TYR A 244 16.28 7.41 -8.07
N SER A 245 15.05 7.04 -7.69
CA SER A 245 14.52 7.31 -6.35
C SER A 245 15.22 6.42 -5.32
N LYS A 246 15.56 6.98 -4.15
CA LYS A 246 16.15 6.23 -3.02
C LYS A 246 15.15 6.11 -1.88
N ILE A 247 15.00 4.93 -1.28
CA ILE A 247 14.24 4.74 -0.04
C ILE A 247 15.11 5.02 1.17
N LEU A 248 14.54 5.62 2.22
CA LEU A 248 15.21 5.76 3.50
C LEU A 248 15.08 4.45 4.31
N THR A 249 16.19 3.88 4.74
CA THR A 249 16.27 2.68 5.59
C THR A 249 16.94 3.02 6.92
N LYS A 250 17.00 2.07 7.86
CA LYS A 250 17.84 2.20 9.07
C LYS A 250 19.33 2.40 8.78
N GLY A 251 19.82 2.01 7.59
CA GLY A 251 21.20 2.21 7.16
C GLY A 251 21.39 3.41 6.24
N GLY A 252 20.43 4.35 6.23
CA GLY A 252 20.45 5.50 5.33
C GLY A 252 19.71 5.26 4.01
N LEU A 253 20.01 6.11 3.04
CA LEU A 253 19.33 6.15 1.74
C LEU A 253 19.89 5.09 0.80
N LYS A 254 19.00 4.25 0.26
CA LYS A 254 19.35 3.14 -0.61
C LYS A 254 18.51 3.15 -1.88
N TYR A 255 19.07 2.70 -3.00
CA TYR A 255 18.31 2.40 -4.21
C TYR A 255 17.49 1.13 -4.03
N TYR A 256 16.48 0.96 -4.89
CA TYR A 256 15.63 -0.23 -4.88
C TYR A 256 16.41 -1.53 -5.14
N THR A 257 17.56 -1.45 -5.79
CA THR A 257 18.48 -2.57 -6.05
C THR A 257 19.31 -2.98 -4.84
N GLU A 258 19.39 -2.12 -3.80
CA GLU A 258 20.24 -2.31 -2.62
C GLU A 258 19.46 -2.77 -1.38
N ILE A 259 18.13 -2.84 -1.50
CA ILE A 259 17.21 -3.23 -0.42
C ILE A 259 16.72 -4.67 -0.59
N LYS A 260 16.35 -5.30 0.53
CA LYS A 260 15.82 -6.65 0.57
C LYS A 260 14.56 -6.73 1.42
N GLU A 261 13.76 -7.78 1.21
CA GLU A 261 12.65 -8.09 2.10
C GLU A 261 13.17 -8.27 3.54
N GLY A 262 12.42 -7.74 4.51
CA GLY A 262 12.82 -7.66 5.91
C GLY A 262 13.60 -6.40 6.30
N ASP A 263 14.16 -5.64 5.34
CA ASP A 263 14.83 -4.37 5.66
C ASP A 263 13.87 -3.41 6.37
N LEU A 264 14.34 -2.78 7.45
CA LEU A 264 13.52 -1.88 8.25
C LEU A 264 13.53 -0.46 7.67
N VAL A 265 12.34 0.03 7.34
CA VAL A 265 12.13 1.40 6.86
C VAL A 265 11.27 2.20 7.84
N PRO A 266 11.55 3.51 8.02
CA PRO A 266 10.69 4.38 8.79
C PRO A 266 9.37 4.62 8.03
N THR A 267 8.26 4.41 8.73
CA THR A 267 6.89 4.69 8.26
C THR A 267 6.23 5.63 9.26
N VAL A 268 5.14 6.29 8.89
CA VAL A 268 4.35 7.15 9.78
C VAL A 268 3.00 6.50 10.05
N ASN A 269 2.68 6.30 11.32
CA ASN A 269 1.34 5.91 11.72
C ASN A 269 0.39 7.09 11.49
N MET A 270 -0.58 6.92 10.59
CA MET A 270 -1.46 8.01 10.14
C MET A 270 -2.35 8.59 11.26
N THR A 271 -2.61 7.82 12.31
CA THR A 271 -3.45 8.22 13.45
C THR A 271 -2.63 8.91 14.53
N THR A 272 -1.51 8.32 14.93
CA THR A 272 -0.67 8.88 16.01
C THR A 272 0.31 9.95 15.51
N GLU A 273 0.51 9.99 14.19
CA GLU A 273 1.52 10.78 13.48
C GLU A 273 2.95 10.50 13.93
N ARG A 274 3.22 9.34 14.56
CA ARG A 274 4.57 8.95 15.00
C ARG A 274 5.28 8.12 13.94
N VAL A 275 6.60 8.27 13.88
CA VAL A 275 7.45 7.40 13.06
C VAL A 275 7.63 6.03 13.74
N GLU A 276 7.37 4.97 12.98
CA GLU A 276 7.52 3.57 13.36
C GLU A 276 8.32 2.83 12.28
N TYR A 277 9.29 2.02 12.68
CA TYR A 277 10.01 1.16 11.75
C TYR A 277 9.19 -0.08 11.42
N LYS A 278 9.01 -0.36 10.13
CA LYS A 278 8.32 -1.56 9.63
C LYS A 278 9.22 -2.28 8.62
N PRO A 279 9.17 -3.62 8.56
CA PRO A 279 9.91 -4.38 7.56
C PRO A 279 9.30 -4.19 6.17
N ILE A 280 10.14 -4.16 5.14
CA ILE A 280 9.72 -4.29 3.75
C ILE A 280 9.17 -5.71 3.57
N LYS A 281 7.91 -5.81 3.16
CA LYS A 281 7.24 -7.08 2.88
C LYS A 281 7.47 -7.56 1.46
N GLU A 282 7.61 -6.62 0.52
CA GLU A 282 7.72 -6.92 -0.92
C GLU A 282 8.37 -5.73 -1.64
N ILE A 283 9.18 -6.01 -2.65
CA ILE A 283 9.75 -5.02 -3.57
C ILE A 283 9.24 -5.31 -4.97
N ILE A 284 8.63 -4.31 -5.60
CA ILE A 284 7.98 -4.46 -6.91
C ILE A 284 8.68 -3.55 -7.90
N THR A 285 9.03 -4.09 -9.06
CA THR A 285 9.68 -3.37 -10.16
C THR A 285 8.89 -3.55 -11.45
N TYR A 286 8.90 -2.52 -12.29
CA TYR A 286 8.20 -2.44 -13.56
C TYR A 286 9.16 -1.83 -14.57
N GLN A 287 9.48 -2.56 -15.63
CA GLN A 287 10.29 -2.01 -16.72
C GLN A 287 9.48 -0.95 -17.47
N GLU A 288 10.15 0.12 -17.90
CA GLU A 288 9.60 1.12 -18.82
C GLU A 288 8.22 1.67 -18.41
N SER A 289 8.18 2.49 -17.35
CA SER A 289 6.94 3.15 -16.89
C SER A 289 6.89 4.64 -17.22
N ASN A 290 5.67 5.16 -17.42
CA ASN A 290 5.44 6.58 -17.62
C ASN A 290 5.33 7.31 -16.29
N PHE A 291 6.13 8.37 -16.15
CA PHE A 291 6.10 9.24 -14.98
C PHE A 291 5.45 10.59 -15.27
N VAL A 292 4.95 11.22 -14.21
CA VAL A 292 4.50 12.60 -14.21
C VAL A 292 5.31 13.39 -13.20
N GLU A 293 5.77 14.56 -13.63
CA GLU A 293 6.47 15.52 -12.78
C GLU A 293 5.48 16.53 -12.16
N PHE A 294 5.42 16.55 -10.84
CA PHE A 294 4.70 17.56 -10.06
C PHE A 294 5.68 18.63 -9.63
N THR A 295 5.38 19.87 -9.99
CA THR A 295 6.14 21.03 -9.53
C THR A 295 5.32 21.85 -8.55
N ASN A 296 5.99 22.49 -7.58
CA ASN A 296 5.32 23.48 -6.75
C ASN A 296 5.25 24.84 -7.46
N LYS A 297 4.44 25.78 -6.93
CA LYS A 297 4.24 27.14 -7.49
C LYS A 297 5.57 27.86 -7.82
N TYR A 298 6.60 27.63 -7.01
CA TYR A 298 7.90 28.27 -7.12
C TYR A 298 8.92 27.48 -7.96
N LYS A 299 8.51 26.39 -8.64
CA LYS A 299 9.33 25.51 -9.49
C LYS A 299 10.59 24.91 -8.85
N HIS A 300 10.77 25.05 -7.54
CA HIS A 300 11.94 24.54 -6.85
C HIS A 300 11.81 23.07 -6.49
N ARG A 301 10.59 22.57 -6.26
CA ARG A 301 10.35 21.17 -5.84
C ARG A 301 9.74 20.38 -6.98
N LYS A 302 10.35 19.23 -7.27
CA LYS A 302 9.94 18.29 -8.31
C LYS A 302 9.71 16.93 -7.67
N PHE A 303 8.53 16.37 -7.92
CA PHE A 303 8.17 15.01 -7.54
C PHE A 303 7.86 14.26 -8.80
N VAL A 304 8.47 13.10 -8.97
CA VAL A 304 8.21 12.30 -10.14
C VAL A 304 7.63 10.99 -9.70
N CYS A 305 6.40 10.73 -10.10
CA CYS A 305 5.73 9.47 -9.81
C CYS A 305 4.71 9.17 -10.89
N THR A 306 4.27 7.93 -10.98
CA THR A 306 3.14 7.60 -11.86
C THR A 306 1.87 8.36 -11.43
N GLU A 307 0.94 8.61 -12.35
CA GLU A 307 -0.24 9.46 -12.09
C GLU A 307 -1.10 9.02 -10.89
N ASN A 308 -1.15 7.73 -10.63
CA ASN A 308 -1.98 7.14 -9.58
C ASN A 308 -1.18 6.85 -8.29
N HIS A 309 0.07 7.31 -8.20
CA HIS A 309 0.91 7.14 -7.01
C HIS A 309 0.26 7.80 -5.79
N ARG A 310 0.31 7.14 -4.62
CA ARG A 310 -0.31 7.66 -3.40
C ARG A 310 0.63 8.64 -2.72
N LEU A 311 0.18 9.87 -2.53
CA LEU A 311 0.86 10.89 -1.76
C LEU A 311 0.23 11.00 -0.37
N ILE A 312 1.07 11.02 0.65
CA ILE A 312 0.66 11.40 2.01
C ILE A 312 0.77 12.91 2.10
N LEU A 313 -0.27 13.56 2.62
CA LEU A 313 -0.48 15.01 2.62
C LEU A 313 -1.18 15.45 3.91
N ARG A 314 -1.20 16.76 4.20
CA ARG A 314 -1.99 17.34 5.31
C ARG A 314 -2.96 18.39 4.78
N LYS A 315 -4.19 18.46 5.29
CA LYS A 315 -5.13 19.54 4.90
C LYS A 315 -4.67 20.92 5.41
N PHE A 316 -4.97 21.99 4.67
CA PHE A 316 -4.89 23.35 5.23
C PHE A 316 -5.86 23.49 6.42
N GLY A 317 -5.52 24.34 7.40
CA GLY A 317 -6.36 24.57 8.59
C GLY A 317 -6.20 23.60 9.76
N GLY A 318 -5.22 22.69 9.74
CA GLY A 318 -4.84 21.91 10.94
C GLY A 318 -5.43 20.50 11.06
N GLY A 319 -5.90 19.89 9.97
CA GLY A 319 -6.36 18.49 9.97
C GLY A 319 -5.22 17.45 10.06
N GLY A 320 -5.59 16.20 10.37
CA GLY A 320 -4.67 15.04 10.36
C GLY A 320 -4.10 14.70 8.97
N LEU A 321 -3.22 13.70 8.94
CA LEU A 321 -2.63 13.20 7.70
C LEU A 321 -3.70 12.53 6.82
N VAL A 322 -3.62 12.75 5.51
CA VAL A 322 -4.51 12.16 4.51
C VAL A 322 -3.71 11.57 3.36
N ALA A 323 -4.31 10.61 2.67
CA ALA A 323 -3.74 10.04 1.46
C ALA A 323 -4.55 10.45 0.23
N LYS A 324 -3.86 10.90 -0.81
CA LYS A 324 -4.48 11.24 -2.10
C LYS A 324 -3.63 10.71 -3.26
N PRO A 325 -4.26 10.28 -4.36
CA PRO A 325 -3.51 9.94 -5.57
C PRO A 325 -2.89 11.19 -6.18
N ALA A 326 -1.79 11.03 -6.90
CA ALA A 326 -1.03 12.15 -7.45
C ALA A 326 -1.83 12.96 -8.50
N TYR A 327 -2.74 12.33 -9.24
CA TYR A 327 -3.65 13.02 -10.17
C TYR A 327 -4.74 13.88 -9.48
N ALA A 328 -4.94 13.75 -8.17
CA ALA A 328 -5.98 14.53 -7.48
C ALA A 328 -5.63 16.03 -7.47
N ASN A 329 -6.63 16.88 -7.24
CA ASN A 329 -6.36 18.30 -7.00
C ASN A 329 -5.64 18.47 -5.64
N LEU A 330 -4.33 18.74 -5.71
CA LEU A 330 -3.46 18.85 -4.54
C LEU A 330 -3.36 20.27 -3.97
N CYS A 331 -4.00 21.27 -4.60
CA CYS A 331 -3.87 22.68 -4.21
C CYS A 331 -4.35 22.97 -2.78
N ARG A 332 -5.22 22.09 -2.23
CA ARG A 332 -5.78 22.19 -0.87
C ARG A 332 -4.98 21.44 0.21
N TYR A 333 -3.74 21.03 -0.08
CA TYR A 333 -2.91 20.30 0.88
C TYR A 333 -1.54 20.94 1.12
N LYS A 334 -1.04 20.77 2.34
CA LYS A 334 0.24 21.25 2.87
C LYS A 334 1.33 20.21 2.68
N PHE A 335 2.51 20.70 2.29
CA PHE A 335 3.73 19.92 2.15
C PHE A 335 4.97 20.84 2.23
N PRO A 336 6.13 20.46 2.80
CA PRO A 336 6.42 19.19 3.47
C PRO A 336 5.54 19.05 4.71
N ILE A 337 5.36 17.82 5.20
CA ILE A 337 4.47 17.57 6.33
C ILE A 337 5.29 17.49 7.60
N LYS A 338 4.77 18.09 8.67
CA LYS A 338 5.26 17.90 10.03
C LYS A 338 4.48 16.77 10.67
N PHE A 339 5.21 15.88 11.35
CA PHE A 339 4.68 14.75 12.11
C PHE A 339 5.53 14.59 13.37
N LYS A 340 5.11 13.71 14.27
CA LYS A 340 5.85 13.42 15.52
C LYS A 340 7.02 12.49 15.16
N GLY A 341 8.23 12.86 15.58
CA GLY A 341 9.42 12.04 15.34
C GLY A 341 9.35 10.65 15.97
N SER A 342 10.38 9.84 15.70
CA SER A 342 10.49 8.49 16.28
C SER A 342 10.38 8.50 17.81
N SER A 343 9.60 7.55 18.34
CA SER A 343 9.39 7.33 19.79
C SER A 343 10.39 6.37 20.42
N ASN A 344 11.50 6.06 19.73
CA ASN A 344 12.57 5.19 20.24
C ASN A 344 12.92 5.52 21.70
N LYS A 345 13.07 4.48 22.53
CA LYS A 345 13.60 4.63 23.89
C LYS A 345 14.99 5.26 23.82
N ARG A 346 15.31 6.10 24.80
CA ARG A 346 16.64 6.69 24.94
C ARG A 346 17.68 5.57 24.97
N LEU A 347 18.69 5.63 24.13
CA LEU A 347 19.81 4.70 24.18
C LEU A 347 20.65 5.05 25.42
N SER A 348 20.59 4.21 26.45
CA SER A 348 21.27 4.43 27.74
C SER A 348 22.79 4.48 27.62
N ASN A 349 23.34 3.86 26.58
CA ASN A 349 24.76 3.83 26.32
C ASN A 349 25.29 5.09 25.64
N ILE A 350 24.48 6.12 25.34
CA ILE A 350 24.94 7.39 24.73
C ILE A 350 24.53 8.57 25.62
N ALA A 351 25.53 9.25 26.17
CA ALA A 351 25.34 10.46 26.95
C ALA A 351 25.09 11.69 26.07
N ASP A 352 24.42 12.70 26.62
CA ASP A 352 24.07 13.91 25.86
C ASP A 352 25.31 14.71 25.45
N TRP A 353 26.34 14.77 26.30
CA TRP A 353 27.61 15.43 25.98
C TRP A 353 28.32 14.74 24.79
N GLU A 354 28.17 13.43 24.61
CA GLU A 354 28.74 12.72 23.45
C GLU A 354 28.05 13.14 22.16
N LEU A 355 26.73 13.34 22.20
CA LEU A 355 25.95 13.82 21.05
C LEU A 355 26.25 15.29 20.74
N GLN A 356 26.44 16.13 21.77
CA GLN A 356 26.92 17.50 21.59
C GLN A 356 28.31 17.52 20.94
N LEU A 357 29.24 16.71 21.45
CA LEU A 357 30.60 16.62 20.93
C LEU A 357 30.58 16.14 19.48
N LEU A 358 29.73 15.16 19.16
CA LEU A 358 29.55 14.71 17.79
C LEU A 358 29.06 15.83 16.87
N GLY A 359 28.10 16.64 17.32
CA GLY A 359 27.63 17.83 16.58
C GLY A 359 28.78 18.79 16.28
N TRP A 360 29.56 19.16 17.29
CA TRP A 360 30.70 20.06 17.15
C TRP A 360 31.82 19.50 16.25
N VAL A 361 32.12 18.20 16.37
CA VAL A 361 33.15 17.55 15.55
C VAL A 361 32.74 17.48 14.08
N LEU A 362 31.45 17.28 13.79
CA LEU A 362 30.94 17.19 12.42
C LEU A 362 30.75 18.58 11.77
N SER A 363 30.53 19.64 12.54
CA SER A 363 30.47 21.02 12.04
C SER A 363 31.86 21.67 11.96
N ASP A 364 32.21 22.44 12.99
CA ASP A 364 33.44 23.24 13.04
C ASP A 364 34.69 22.41 13.45
N GLY A 365 34.56 21.09 13.57
CA GLY A 365 35.64 20.18 13.92
C GLY A 365 36.49 19.70 12.75
N GLY A 366 37.73 19.34 13.02
CA GLY A 366 38.65 18.67 12.10
C GLY A 366 39.20 17.39 12.73
N ILE A 367 39.20 16.30 11.95
CA ILE A 367 39.86 15.04 12.32
C ILE A 367 41.05 14.87 11.38
N ARG A 368 42.26 14.85 11.95
CA ARG A 368 43.52 14.64 11.22
C ARG A 368 44.12 13.29 11.58
N GLN A 369 44.73 12.63 10.62
CA GLN A 369 45.47 11.40 10.84
C GLN A 369 46.97 11.71 10.89
N ARG A 370 47.63 11.34 11.97
CA ARG A 370 49.10 11.36 12.13
C ARG A 370 49.56 9.95 12.49
N GLY A 371 50.07 9.23 11.49
CA GLY A 371 50.39 7.81 11.63
C GLY A 371 49.15 6.97 11.97
N THR A 372 49.22 6.20 13.06
CA THR A 372 48.10 5.39 13.59
C THR A 372 47.13 6.18 14.47
N ASN A 373 47.45 7.45 14.76
CA ASN A 373 46.75 8.27 15.73
C ASN A 373 45.83 9.29 15.03
N LEU A 374 44.61 9.44 15.56
CA LEU A 374 43.68 10.49 15.14
C LEU A 374 43.76 11.66 16.13
N GLU A 375 43.92 12.87 15.59
CA GLU A 375 43.85 14.14 16.31
C GLU A 375 42.52 14.82 15.98
N VAL A 376 41.84 15.32 17.00
CA VAL A 376 40.57 16.05 16.85
C VAL A 376 40.77 17.48 17.33
N VAL A 377 40.36 18.43 16.51
CA VAL A 377 40.40 19.87 16.84
C VAL A 377 39.03 20.46 16.58
N ILE A 378 38.52 21.27 17.49
CA ILE A 378 37.28 22.05 17.28
C ILE A 378 37.68 23.52 17.14
N TYR A 379 37.23 24.16 16.06
CA TYR A 379 37.49 25.58 15.80
C TYR A 379 36.23 26.37 16.11
N GLN A 380 36.29 27.48 16.86
CA GLN A 380 35.10 28.32 17.06
C GLN A 380 35.46 29.80 17.10
N SER A 381 34.79 30.60 16.26
CA SER A 381 34.95 32.06 16.19
C SER A 381 33.78 32.83 16.80
N LYS A 382 32.66 32.15 17.08
CA LYS A 382 31.48 32.74 17.74
C LYS A 382 31.64 32.62 19.26
N GLU A 383 31.95 33.74 19.90
CA GLU A 383 32.24 33.80 21.34
C GLU A 383 31.14 33.20 22.22
N GLN A 384 29.88 33.39 21.85
CA GLN A 384 28.72 32.88 22.58
C GLN A 384 28.67 31.34 22.74
N TYR A 385 29.35 30.58 21.87
CA TYR A 385 29.35 29.11 21.92
C TYR A 385 30.64 28.52 22.53
N ILE A 386 31.63 29.36 22.83
CA ILE A 386 32.88 28.93 23.45
C ILE A 386 32.64 28.32 24.85
N PRO A 387 31.82 28.93 25.74
CA PRO A 387 31.51 28.32 27.04
C PRO A 387 30.84 26.95 26.90
N GLU A 388 29.91 26.80 25.93
CA GLU A 388 29.22 25.54 25.67
C GLU A 388 30.20 24.41 25.31
N ILE A 389 31.18 24.68 24.44
CA ILE A 389 32.21 23.69 24.08
C ILE A 389 33.06 23.34 25.31
N ARG A 390 33.45 24.34 26.10
CA ARG A 390 34.31 24.14 27.28
C ARG A 390 33.61 23.28 28.34
N ASP A 391 32.38 23.61 28.69
CA ASP A 391 31.58 22.91 29.70
C ASP A 391 31.30 21.47 29.27
N MET A 392 31.01 21.25 27.99
CA MET A 392 30.81 19.92 27.41
C MET A 392 32.08 19.06 27.53
N LEU A 393 33.26 19.60 27.19
CA LEU A 393 34.52 18.86 27.26
C LEU A 393 34.89 18.51 28.71
N ILE A 394 34.68 19.44 29.65
CA ILE A 394 34.88 19.21 31.09
C ILE A 394 33.94 18.13 31.60
N THR A 395 32.65 18.24 31.29
CA THR A 395 31.62 17.26 31.67
C THR A 395 31.93 15.86 31.13
N GLY A 396 32.44 15.78 29.90
CA GLY A 396 32.85 14.52 29.27
C GLY A 396 34.20 13.97 29.76
N GLY A 397 34.90 14.68 30.65
CA GLY A 397 36.24 14.31 31.10
C GLY A 397 37.29 14.31 29.98
N ILE A 398 37.06 15.06 28.90
CA ILE A 398 37.97 15.14 27.75
C ILE A 398 39.02 16.19 28.05
N LYS A 399 40.28 15.76 28.23
CA LYS A 399 41.39 16.71 28.35
C LYS A 399 41.56 17.45 27.01
N PHE A 400 41.72 18.77 27.05
CA PHE A 400 41.97 19.59 25.87
C PHE A 400 42.99 20.70 26.14
N ARG A 401 43.58 21.22 25.06
CA ARG A 401 44.35 22.46 25.06
C ARG A 401 43.60 23.50 24.25
N GLU A 402 43.34 24.66 24.85
CA GLU A 402 42.69 25.79 24.18
C GLU A 402 43.75 26.82 23.77
N THR A 403 43.71 27.25 22.51
CA THR A 403 44.59 28.31 21.99
C THR A 403 43.78 29.30 21.17
N ILE A 404 44.12 30.58 21.23
CA ILE A 404 43.48 31.62 20.43
C ILE A 404 44.37 31.93 19.23
N ARG A 405 43.85 31.74 18.02
CA ARG A 405 44.58 32.05 16.79
C ARG A 405 44.18 33.42 16.27
N GLY A 406 45.13 34.36 16.27
CA GLY A 406 44.99 35.63 15.55
C GLY A 406 44.91 35.39 14.04
N ARG A 407 43.90 35.95 13.37
CA ARG A 407 43.76 35.90 11.91
C ARG A 407 44.02 37.30 11.32
N LYS A 408 44.45 37.38 10.05
CA LYS A 408 44.69 38.66 9.34
C LYS A 408 43.45 39.58 9.38
N LEU A 409 43.71 40.91 9.28
CA LEU A 409 42.90 42.13 9.47
C LEU A 409 41.35 42.15 9.34
N HIS A 410 40.68 41.10 8.85
CA HIS A 410 39.24 41.08 8.58
C HIS A 410 38.48 39.90 9.23
N TRP A 411 39.15 39.03 9.97
CA TRP A 411 38.55 37.83 10.57
C TRP A 411 38.64 37.88 12.09
N LYS A 412 37.53 37.58 12.78
CA LYS A 412 37.51 37.47 14.24
C LYS A 412 38.50 36.39 14.74
N PRO A 413 39.16 36.59 15.89
CA PRO A 413 39.99 35.56 16.51
C PRO A 413 39.17 34.29 16.73
N ALA A 414 39.79 33.13 16.53
CA ALA A 414 39.13 31.84 16.67
C ALA A 414 39.82 31.01 17.75
N HIS A 415 39.02 30.43 18.64
CA HIS A 415 39.47 29.47 19.64
C HIS A 415 39.65 28.11 18.97
N GLU A 416 40.79 27.49 19.20
CA GLU A 416 41.12 26.15 18.72
C GLU A 416 41.26 25.23 19.94
N PHE A 417 40.36 24.25 20.04
CA PHE A 417 40.32 23.25 21.10
C PHE A 417 40.95 21.95 20.60
N TYR A 418 42.19 21.69 21.00
CA TYR A 418 42.91 20.46 20.68
C TYR A 418 42.57 19.37 21.71
N LEU A 419 41.93 18.30 21.27
CA LEU A 419 41.46 17.22 22.15
C LEU A 419 42.55 16.15 22.31
N TYR A 420 42.94 15.85 23.55
CA TYR A 420 43.96 14.85 23.83
C TYR A 420 43.46 13.41 23.65
N GLN A 421 44.37 12.51 23.26
CA GLN A 421 44.03 11.17 22.81
C GLN A 421 43.34 10.25 23.82
N THR A 422 43.67 10.35 25.10
CA THR A 422 43.23 9.40 26.12
C THR A 422 41.71 9.40 26.31
N GLY A 423 41.05 10.54 26.16
CA GLY A 423 39.58 10.65 26.21
C GLY A 423 38.90 10.41 24.86
N ILE A 424 39.47 10.94 23.76
CA ILE A 424 38.79 10.98 22.46
C ILE A 424 38.83 9.65 21.68
N LYS A 425 39.80 8.75 21.96
CA LYS A 425 39.92 7.46 21.26
C LYS A 425 38.67 6.59 21.42
N LYS A 426 38.12 6.50 22.64
CA LYS A 426 36.89 5.74 22.92
C LYS A 426 35.69 6.32 22.15
N PHE A 427 35.57 7.64 22.14
CA PHE A 427 34.54 8.36 21.41
C PHE A 427 34.61 8.10 19.89
N LEU A 428 35.79 8.27 19.28
CA LEU A 428 35.99 8.03 17.84
C LEU A 428 35.65 6.59 17.44
N LYS A 429 36.08 5.61 18.26
CA LYS A 429 35.78 4.19 18.02
C LYS A 429 34.28 3.90 18.14
N LYS A 430 33.61 4.46 19.14
CA LYS A 430 32.17 4.28 19.39
C LYS A 430 31.31 4.79 18.24
N PHE A 431 31.61 5.99 17.74
CA PHE A 431 30.88 6.59 16.62
C PHE A 431 31.45 6.23 15.24
N LYS A 432 32.51 5.41 15.19
CA LYS A 432 33.22 5.02 13.97
C LYS A 432 33.61 6.21 13.09
N LEU A 433 34.05 7.30 13.73
CA LEU A 433 34.39 8.54 13.03
C LEU A 433 35.73 8.41 12.31
N THR A 434 35.77 8.96 11.10
CA THR A 434 36.96 9.01 10.24
C THR A 434 37.21 10.46 9.80
N PRO A 435 38.38 10.79 9.22
CA PRO A 435 38.63 12.10 8.62
C PRO A 435 37.57 12.57 7.61
N LYS A 436 36.83 11.62 7.01
CA LYS A 436 35.70 11.92 6.10
C LYS A 436 34.52 12.58 6.82
N ARG A 437 34.39 12.50 8.16
CA ARG A 437 33.32 13.12 8.96
C ARG A 437 31.90 12.83 8.40
N LEU A 438 31.62 11.55 8.14
CA LEU A 438 30.28 11.10 7.75
C LEU A 438 29.40 10.87 8.99
N LEU A 439 28.08 10.90 8.81
CA LEU A 439 27.15 10.67 9.91
C LEU A 439 27.21 9.21 10.38
N PRO A 440 27.35 8.97 11.70
CA PRO A 440 27.34 7.61 12.25
C PRO A 440 25.97 6.93 12.13
N ASP A 441 25.95 5.65 11.73
CA ASP A 441 24.71 4.86 11.59
C ASP A 441 23.91 4.73 12.90
N ILE A 442 24.59 4.85 14.05
CA ILE A 442 23.95 4.78 15.36
C ILE A 442 22.87 5.86 15.55
N LEU A 443 22.99 6.98 14.84
CA LEU A 443 22.01 8.08 14.88
C LEU A 443 20.63 7.69 14.31
N TYR A 444 20.53 6.64 13.49
CA TYR A 444 19.23 6.14 13.02
C TYR A 444 18.41 5.41 14.10
N ASN A 445 19.02 5.12 15.26
CA ASN A 445 18.36 4.37 16.33
C ASN A 445 18.16 5.19 17.63
N ILE A 446 18.55 6.46 17.68
CA ILE A 446 18.38 7.30 18.86
C ILE A 446 16.94 7.79 19.04
N SER A 447 16.64 8.32 20.22
CA SER A 447 15.37 9.00 20.51
C SER A 447 15.33 10.40 19.89
N SER A 448 14.13 10.93 19.64
CA SER A 448 13.99 12.31 19.13
C SER A 448 14.55 13.38 20.08
N LYS A 449 14.59 13.11 21.39
CA LYS A 449 15.23 13.99 22.38
C LYS A 449 16.76 13.99 22.24
N GLN A 450 17.37 12.81 22.08
CA GLN A 450 18.80 12.69 21.81
C GLN A 450 19.18 13.34 20.48
N PHE A 451 18.36 13.14 19.44
CA PHE A 451 18.59 13.79 18.15
C PHE A 451 18.54 15.33 18.24
N SER A 452 17.63 15.90 19.05
CA SER A 452 17.59 17.36 19.22
C SER A 452 18.86 17.93 19.85
N VAL A 453 19.49 17.20 20.78
CA VAL A 453 20.76 17.60 21.39
C VAL A 453 21.88 17.62 20.35
N PHE A 454 21.98 16.55 19.54
CA PHE A 454 22.94 16.46 18.44
C PHE A 454 22.74 17.58 17.40
N LEU A 455 21.49 17.77 16.94
CA LEU A 455 21.16 18.75 15.91
C LEU A 455 21.43 20.18 16.39
N GLN A 456 21.19 20.48 17.66
CA GLN A 456 21.44 21.81 18.24
C GLN A 456 22.93 22.17 18.20
N ALA A 457 23.81 21.27 18.65
CA ALA A 457 25.26 21.50 18.60
C ALA A 457 25.77 21.68 17.16
N LEU A 458 25.23 20.87 16.22
CA LEU A 458 25.54 21.01 14.81
C LEU A 458 25.09 22.38 14.24
N GLN A 459 23.91 22.85 14.64
CA GLN A 459 23.38 24.15 14.26
C GLN A 459 24.19 25.30 14.87
N HIS A 460 24.66 25.21 16.11
CA HIS A 460 25.47 26.26 16.71
C HIS A 460 26.77 26.51 15.94
N GLY A 461 27.42 25.45 15.45
CA GLY A 461 28.59 25.54 14.58
C GLY A 461 28.27 26.05 13.17
N ASP A 462 27.75 25.18 12.30
CA ASP A 462 27.56 25.47 10.87
C ASP A 462 26.24 26.18 10.53
N GLY A 463 25.36 26.37 11.51
CA GLY A 463 24.04 26.94 11.29
C GLY A 463 24.08 28.43 10.97
N GLU A 464 23.38 28.77 9.90
CA GLU A 464 23.09 30.15 9.54
C GLU A 464 21.80 30.58 10.25
N HIS A 465 21.91 31.57 11.14
CA HIS A 465 20.82 31.98 12.01
C HIS A 465 20.14 33.25 11.52
N SER A 466 18.83 33.33 11.76
CA SER A 466 18.07 34.58 11.71
C SER A 466 17.29 34.72 13.00
N GLY A 467 17.75 35.64 13.86
CA GLY A 467 17.36 35.65 15.27
C GLY A 467 17.78 34.34 15.96
N LYS A 468 16.90 33.78 16.80
CA LYS A 468 17.14 32.53 17.54
C LYS A 468 16.98 31.25 16.71
N LYS A 469 16.65 31.34 15.42
CA LYS A 469 16.32 30.17 14.58
C LYS A 469 17.40 29.92 13.54
N CYS A 470 17.88 28.68 13.49
CA CYS A 470 18.72 28.22 12.39
C CYS A 470 17.87 28.09 11.12
N ARG A 471 18.26 28.78 10.05
CA ARG A 471 17.63 28.72 8.73
C ARG A 471 18.22 27.62 7.85
N GLY A 472 19.45 27.16 8.12
CA GLY A 472 20.06 26.07 7.39
C GLY A 472 21.51 25.80 7.77
N ILE A 473 22.02 24.65 7.34
CA ILE A 473 23.41 24.21 7.49
C ILE A 473 24.03 24.06 6.10
N THR A 474 25.29 24.44 5.96
CA THR A 474 26.05 24.32 4.70
C THR A 474 27.25 23.42 4.90
N SER A 475 27.48 22.49 3.98
CA SER A 475 28.67 21.62 3.98
C SER A 475 29.17 21.41 2.55
N ASP A 476 30.46 21.18 2.39
CA ASP A 476 31.10 20.76 1.14
C ASP A 476 30.79 19.30 0.76
N LYS A 477 30.23 18.52 1.69
CA LYS A 477 29.93 17.09 1.52
C LYS A 477 28.46 16.82 1.27
N LEU A 478 28.12 16.46 0.03
CA LEU A 478 26.74 16.13 -0.36
C LEU A 478 26.15 14.99 0.48
N LEU A 479 26.89 13.88 0.62
CA LEU A 479 26.41 12.70 1.35
C LEU A 479 26.05 13.01 2.80
N PHE A 480 26.85 13.85 3.47
CA PHE A 480 26.57 14.30 4.84
C PHE A 480 25.24 15.06 4.90
N ILE A 481 25.01 15.97 3.97
CA ILE A 481 23.76 16.75 3.90
C ILE A 481 22.55 15.86 3.59
N GLU A 482 22.68 14.87 2.70
CA GLU A 482 21.61 13.92 2.39
C GLU A 482 21.24 13.05 3.61
N GLN A 483 22.24 12.52 4.31
CA GLN A 483 22.04 11.74 5.54
C GLN A 483 21.41 12.58 6.65
N LEU A 484 21.86 13.83 6.82
CA LEU A 484 21.29 14.77 7.80
C LEU A 484 19.83 15.06 7.50
N ALA A 485 19.49 15.28 6.22
CA ALA A 485 18.11 15.50 5.79
C ALA A 485 17.23 14.28 6.12
N GLY A 486 17.72 13.06 5.89
CA GLY A 486 17.01 11.82 6.23
C GLY A 486 16.75 11.69 7.74
N LEU A 487 17.77 11.95 8.57
CA LEU A 487 17.63 11.93 10.04
C LEU A 487 16.64 12.99 10.54
N CYS A 488 16.71 14.21 10.00
CA CYS A 488 15.76 15.27 10.31
C CYS A 488 14.32 14.82 10.02
N MET A 489 14.09 14.20 8.86
CA MET A 489 12.77 13.68 8.51
C MET A 489 12.30 12.59 9.48
N ILE A 490 13.14 11.62 9.87
CA ILE A 490 12.77 10.57 10.86
C ILE A 490 12.36 11.18 12.21
N HIS A 491 12.98 12.29 12.60
CA HIS A 491 12.69 12.97 13.86
C HIS A 491 11.63 14.07 13.74
N GLY A 492 10.94 14.17 12.59
CA GLY A 492 9.84 15.10 12.39
C GLY A 492 10.28 16.56 12.26
N VAL A 493 11.55 16.80 11.92
CA VAL A 493 12.10 18.12 11.61
C VAL A 493 11.93 18.39 10.11
N PRO A 494 11.05 19.34 9.70
CA PRO A 494 10.83 19.62 8.30
C PRO A 494 12.06 20.26 7.65
N VAL A 495 12.54 19.65 6.57
CA VAL A 495 13.67 20.14 5.79
C VAL A 495 13.28 20.51 4.37
N GLY A 496 14.11 21.35 3.74
CA GLY A 496 13.96 21.75 2.35
C GLY A 496 14.80 20.98 1.35
N ASN A 497 14.74 21.46 0.12
CA ASN A 497 15.62 20.96 -0.93
C ASN A 497 17.06 21.30 -0.59
N ILE A 498 17.94 20.35 -0.87
CA ILE A 498 19.37 20.58 -0.80
C ILE A 498 19.76 21.49 -1.97
N LYS A 499 20.26 22.69 -1.68
CA LYS A 499 20.66 23.69 -2.67
C LYS A 499 22.17 23.65 -2.87
N LYS A 500 22.63 23.86 -4.11
CA LYS A 500 24.06 24.14 -4.35
C LYS A 500 24.31 25.61 -4.04
N THR A 501 25.39 25.93 -3.35
CA THR A 501 25.76 27.30 -2.97
C THR A 501 27.24 27.54 -3.22
N ASN A 502 27.62 28.80 -3.40
CA ASN A 502 29.01 29.22 -3.62
C ASN A 502 29.69 29.73 -2.35
N LYS A 503 29.11 29.48 -1.17
CA LYS A 503 29.69 29.91 0.13
C LYS A 503 31.07 29.28 0.35
N TYR A 504 31.23 28.02 -0.06
CA TYR A 504 32.50 27.35 -0.20
C TYR A 504 32.60 26.75 -1.62
N LYS A 505 33.81 26.39 -2.07
CA LYS A 505 34.00 25.76 -3.38
C LYS A 505 33.21 24.44 -3.42
N ASN A 506 32.14 24.41 -4.21
CA ASN A 506 31.25 23.25 -4.39
C ASN A 506 30.44 22.84 -3.13
N SER A 507 29.87 23.80 -2.39
CA SER A 507 29.06 23.52 -1.19
C SER A 507 27.56 23.27 -1.43
N TYR A 508 26.95 22.59 -0.47
CA TYR A 508 25.53 22.23 -0.42
C TYR A 508 24.88 22.74 0.87
N ARG A 509 23.68 23.31 0.76
CA ARG A 509 22.91 23.86 1.88
C ARG A 509 21.62 23.10 2.10
N LEU A 510 21.36 22.71 3.34
CA LEU A 510 20.10 22.18 3.82
C LEU A 510 19.34 23.28 4.57
N ASP A 511 18.17 23.66 4.08
CA ASP A 511 17.32 24.64 4.76
C ASP A 511 16.38 23.96 5.77
N PHE A 512 16.23 24.56 6.95
CA PHE A 512 15.26 24.16 7.97
C PHE A 512 14.02 25.05 7.88
N TYR A 513 12.83 24.45 8.02
CA TYR A 513 11.58 25.22 7.99
C TYR A 513 10.84 25.18 9.32
N THR A 514 10.30 26.36 9.67
CA THR A 514 9.41 26.54 10.82
C THR A 514 7.94 26.28 10.48
N THR A 515 7.54 26.48 9.21
CA THR A 515 6.15 26.38 8.75
C THR A 515 6.04 25.46 7.53
N THR A 516 4.96 24.66 7.50
CA THR A 516 4.65 23.67 6.44
C THR A 516 3.65 24.24 5.43
N GLU A 517 3.99 25.33 4.75
CA GLU A 517 3.01 26.08 3.95
C GLU A 517 3.49 26.31 2.52
N LEU A 518 3.72 25.24 1.77
CA LEU A 518 3.82 25.33 0.31
C LEU A 518 2.57 24.77 -0.34
N GLN A 519 1.97 25.57 -1.22
CA GLN A 519 0.94 25.14 -2.15
C GLN A 519 1.58 24.49 -3.37
N PHE A 520 1.00 23.37 -3.81
CA PHE A 520 1.23 22.84 -5.14
C PHE A 520 0.37 23.61 -6.11
N ASN A 521 1.00 24.34 -7.02
CA ASN A 521 0.37 24.84 -8.22
C ASN A 521 1.23 24.32 -9.38
N TYR A 522 0.58 23.69 -10.35
CA TYR A 522 1.11 23.20 -11.63
C TYR A 522 1.53 21.72 -11.71
N LYS A 523 0.87 21.03 -12.65
CA LYS A 523 1.23 19.73 -13.19
C LYS A 523 1.97 19.99 -14.51
N THR A 524 3.25 19.65 -14.60
CA THR A 524 3.96 19.62 -15.87
C THR A 524 4.02 18.16 -16.31
N ASN A 525 3.24 17.80 -17.34
CA ASN A 525 3.23 16.44 -17.88
C ASN A 525 4.51 16.19 -18.72
N ILE A 526 5.67 16.15 -18.07
CA ILE A 526 6.88 15.63 -18.72
C ILE A 526 6.83 14.12 -18.59
N LYS A 527 6.43 13.46 -19.68
CA LYS A 527 6.46 12.00 -19.77
C LYS A 527 7.85 11.57 -20.17
N PHE A 528 8.50 10.80 -19.31
CA PHE A 528 9.74 10.11 -19.65
C PHE A 528 9.66 8.68 -19.13
N LYS A 529 10.51 7.83 -19.72
CA LYS A 529 10.53 6.38 -19.52
C LYS A 529 11.67 6.03 -18.58
N ASP A 530 11.38 5.27 -17.55
CA ASP A 530 12.37 4.76 -16.61
C ASP A 530 11.83 3.48 -15.95
N THR A 531 12.70 2.69 -15.31
CA THR A 531 12.26 1.58 -14.45
C THR A 531 11.47 2.16 -13.27
N ALA A 532 10.27 1.65 -13.07
CA ALA A 532 9.43 1.94 -11.93
C ALA A 532 9.66 0.95 -10.81
N TRP A 533 9.61 1.41 -9.57
CA TRP A 533 9.60 0.54 -8.41
C TRP A 533 8.69 1.05 -7.29
N CYS A 534 8.27 0.14 -6.43
CA CYS A 534 7.50 0.40 -5.22
C CYS A 534 7.84 -0.64 -4.15
N VAL A 535 7.50 -0.36 -2.89
CA VAL A 535 7.63 -1.30 -1.78
C VAL A 535 6.31 -1.51 -1.07
N SER A 536 6.09 -2.72 -0.56
CA SER A 536 5.00 -3.05 0.34
C SER A 536 5.48 -2.97 1.78
N VAL A 537 4.86 -2.12 2.61
CA VAL A 537 5.23 -1.91 4.03
C VAL A 537 3.98 -1.70 4.86
N ASP A 538 4.03 -2.11 6.12
CA ASP A 538 2.96 -1.79 7.07
C ASP A 538 2.82 -0.28 7.26
N ASN A 539 1.62 0.19 7.58
CA ASN A 539 1.19 1.61 7.51
C ASN A 539 1.06 2.19 6.08
N ASN A 540 1.44 1.45 5.03
CA ASN A 540 1.28 1.85 3.62
C ASN A 540 1.92 3.20 3.26
N ASN A 541 3.02 3.56 3.90
CA ASN A 541 3.79 4.77 3.59
C ASN A 541 5.26 4.63 4.00
N PHE A 542 6.14 5.39 3.34
CA PHE A 542 7.59 5.34 3.52
C PHE A 542 8.24 6.63 3.04
N PHE A 543 9.50 6.86 3.43
CA PHE A 543 10.26 8.04 3.00
C PHE A 543 11.09 7.73 1.75
N VAL A 544 11.02 8.63 0.77
CA VAL A 544 11.78 8.53 -0.48
C VAL A 544 12.53 9.83 -0.75
N GLN A 545 13.71 9.72 -1.35
CA GLN A 545 14.46 10.83 -1.93
C GLN A 545 14.34 10.80 -3.45
N GLN A 546 14.03 11.96 -4.03
CA GLN A 546 14.11 12.20 -5.47
C GLN A 546 14.92 13.46 -5.73
N GLY A 547 16.00 13.30 -6.50
CA GLY A 547 17.00 14.34 -6.66
C GLY A 547 17.49 14.81 -5.27
N ARG A 548 17.23 16.08 -4.95
CA ARG A 548 17.72 16.73 -3.71
C ARG A 548 16.65 16.94 -2.65
N TYR A 549 15.58 16.16 -2.70
CA TYR A 549 14.45 16.33 -1.80
C TYR A 549 13.96 15.00 -1.25
N ILE A 550 13.80 14.94 0.08
CA ILE A 550 13.35 13.77 0.82
C ILE A 550 11.95 14.02 1.34
N TYR A 551 11.05 13.06 1.17
CA TYR A 551 9.67 13.20 1.58
C TYR A 551 8.95 11.91 1.89
N LEU A 552 7.86 12.04 2.63
CA LEU A 552 6.94 10.96 2.93
C LEU A 552 6.00 10.72 1.74
N THR A 553 5.90 9.47 1.33
CA THR A 553 5.03 9.03 0.24
C THR A 553 4.28 7.74 0.63
N GLY A 554 3.27 7.36 -0.15
CA GLY A 554 2.44 6.20 0.13
C GLY A 554 2.74 4.99 -0.76
N ASN A 555 2.32 3.82 -0.30
CA ASN A 555 2.20 2.63 -1.14
C ASN A 555 1.11 2.86 -2.18
N SER A 556 1.26 2.23 -3.34
CA SER A 556 0.28 2.24 -4.41
C SER A 556 -1.09 1.78 -3.93
N LEU A 557 -2.14 2.52 -4.32
CA LEU A 557 -3.52 2.13 -4.02
C LEU A 557 -3.81 0.79 -4.69
N LYS A 558 -4.10 -0.25 -3.90
CA LYS A 558 -4.56 -1.54 -4.43
C LYS A 558 -5.89 -1.32 -5.17
N HIS A 559 -5.97 -1.85 -6.40
CA HIS A 559 -7.08 -1.83 -7.37
C HIS A 559 -8.48 -1.56 -6.79
N ALA A 560 -9.36 -0.84 -7.49
CA ALA A 560 -10.73 -0.59 -7.05
C ALA A 560 -11.57 -1.87 -6.84
N SER A 561 -11.18 -2.99 -7.46
CA SER A 561 -11.83 -4.31 -7.38
C SER A 561 -12.21 -4.68 -5.96
N HIS A 562 -13.41 -5.24 -5.81
CA HIS A 562 -13.95 -5.74 -4.56
C HIS A 562 -13.28 -7.06 -4.18
N TYR A 563 -13.05 -7.91 -5.18
CA TYR A 563 -12.28 -9.14 -5.04
C TYR A 563 -11.17 -9.24 -6.08
N ILE A 564 -10.08 -9.88 -5.68
CA ILE A 564 -9.01 -10.31 -6.57
C ILE A 564 -8.74 -11.79 -6.28
N LEU A 565 -9.00 -12.64 -7.28
CA LEU A 565 -8.79 -14.08 -7.22
C LEU A 565 -7.65 -14.48 -8.15
N LYS A 566 -6.66 -15.15 -7.57
CA LYS A 566 -5.50 -15.67 -8.28
C LYS A 566 -5.68 -17.15 -8.57
N PHE A 567 -5.57 -17.53 -9.83
CA PHE A 567 -5.68 -18.90 -10.32
C PHE A 567 -4.29 -19.45 -10.63
N ARG A 568 -3.97 -20.63 -10.11
CA ARG A 568 -2.74 -21.37 -10.41
C ARG A 568 -3.05 -22.82 -10.73
N SER A 569 -2.36 -23.39 -11.71
CA SER A 569 -2.42 -24.83 -11.96
C SER A 569 -1.60 -25.56 -10.88
N ARG A 570 -2.10 -26.70 -10.38
CA ARG A 570 -1.39 -27.54 -9.40
C ARG A 570 -1.00 -28.89 -9.99
N ALA A 571 -1.94 -29.62 -10.58
CA ALA A 571 -1.72 -30.96 -11.10
C ALA A 571 -2.65 -31.26 -12.28
N ILE A 572 -2.22 -32.18 -13.14
CA ILE A 572 -3.07 -32.75 -14.21
C ILE A 572 -3.79 -33.95 -13.63
N LEU A 573 -5.11 -34.02 -13.86
CA LEU A 573 -5.92 -35.16 -13.48
C LEU A 573 -5.87 -36.21 -14.60
N LYS A 574 -5.61 -37.46 -14.23
CA LYS A 574 -5.59 -38.63 -15.14
C LYS A 574 -6.63 -39.65 -14.71
N LYS A 575 -7.14 -40.43 -15.66
CA LYS A 575 -8.07 -41.54 -15.38
C LYS A 575 -7.26 -42.78 -14.99
N LYS A 576 -7.74 -43.58 -14.02
CA LYS A 576 -7.08 -44.87 -13.69
C LYS A 576 -7.04 -45.76 -14.95
N GLY A 577 -5.84 -46.20 -15.34
CA GLY A 577 -5.61 -47.05 -16.51
C GLY A 577 -5.54 -46.33 -17.86
N ASN A 578 -5.55 -44.99 -17.90
CA ASN A 578 -5.30 -44.21 -19.11
C ASN A 578 -4.44 -42.96 -18.76
N ASP A 579 -3.35 -42.74 -19.51
CA ASP A 579 -2.47 -41.60 -19.34
C ASP A 579 -3.02 -40.28 -19.90
N ASP A 580 -4.14 -40.31 -20.63
CA ASP A 580 -4.79 -39.12 -21.18
C ASP A 580 -5.23 -38.14 -20.07
N PRO A 581 -4.92 -36.84 -20.21
CA PRO A 581 -5.33 -35.83 -19.26
C PRO A 581 -6.85 -35.61 -19.31
N VAL A 582 -7.54 -35.88 -18.21
CA VAL A 582 -9.00 -35.70 -18.09
C VAL A 582 -9.39 -34.39 -17.42
N GLY A 583 -8.43 -33.68 -16.82
CA GLY A 583 -8.68 -32.43 -16.11
C GLY A 583 -7.44 -31.80 -15.47
N ARG A 584 -7.65 -30.78 -14.63
CA ARG A 584 -6.63 -30.09 -13.83
C ARG A 584 -7.12 -29.74 -12.43
N GLU A 585 -6.22 -29.85 -11.46
CA GLU A 585 -6.36 -29.20 -10.17
C GLU A 585 -5.94 -27.74 -10.28
N ILE A 586 -6.81 -26.83 -9.82
CA ILE A 586 -6.59 -25.40 -9.81
C ILE A 586 -6.64 -24.91 -8.36
N VAL A 587 -5.60 -24.18 -7.96
CA VAL A 587 -5.55 -23.44 -6.70
C VAL A 587 -6.09 -22.04 -6.94
N VAL A 588 -7.06 -21.64 -6.12
CA VAL A 588 -7.62 -20.29 -6.15
C VAL A 588 -7.32 -19.61 -4.82
N LYS A 589 -6.62 -18.47 -4.89
CA LYS A 589 -6.28 -17.64 -3.73
C LYS A 589 -7.03 -16.31 -3.80
N VAL A 590 -7.68 -15.94 -2.70
CA VAL A 590 -8.32 -14.63 -2.52
C VAL A 590 -7.26 -13.65 -2.00
N GLU A 591 -6.69 -12.85 -2.88
CA GLU A 591 -5.64 -11.89 -2.49
C GLU A 591 -6.20 -10.57 -1.97
N LYS A 592 -7.42 -10.25 -2.39
CA LYS A 592 -8.18 -9.11 -1.91
C LYS A 592 -9.64 -9.51 -1.75
N SER A 593 -10.23 -9.09 -0.64
CA SER A 593 -11.66 -9.12 -0.38
C SER A 593 -12.06 -7.85 0.37
N LYS A 594 -13.26 -7.32 0.08
CA LYS A 594 -13.91 -6.26 0.87
C LYS A 594 -15.10 -6.76 1.70
N TYR A 595 -15.57 -7.99 1.48
CA TYR A 595 -16.81 -8.53 2.08
C TYR A 595 -16.65 -9.91 2.74
N SER A 596 -15.40 -10.36 2.89
CA SER A 596 -15.01 -11.62 3.52
C SER A 596 -13.52 -11.59 3.91
N PRO A 597 -13.00 -12.53 4.71
CA PRO A 597 -11.59 -12.57 5.06
C PRO A 597 -10.67 -12.70 3.83
N PRO A 598 -9.67 -11.82 3.66
CA PRO A 598 -8.68 -11.96 2.58
C PRO A 598 -7.61 -13.01 2.92
N LEU A 599 -6.78 -13.37 1.94
CA LEU A 599 -5.62 -14.28 2.04
C LEU A 599 -5.97 -15.75 2.29
N VAL A 600 -7.23 -16.14 2.11
CA VAL A 600 -7.67 -17.54 2.05
C VAL A 600 -7.39 -18.16 0.67
N GLN A 601 -7.20 -19.47 0.62
CA GLN A 601 -7.03 -20.21 -0.62
C GLN A 601 -7.68 -21.59 -0.52
N GLY A 602 -8.02 -22.16 -1.67
CA GLY A 602 -8.43 -23.55 -1.74
C GLY A 602 -8.21 -24.15 -3.12
N VAL A 603 -8.55 -25.42 -3.25
CA VAL A 603 -8.29 -26.22 -4.45
C VAL A 603 -9.61 -26.71 -5.02
N MET A 604 -9.73 -26.67 -6.34
CA MET A 604 -10.83 -27.27 -7.08
C MET A 604 -10.30 -28.08 -8.26
N GLU A 605 -11.04 -29.10 -8.65
CA GLU A 605 -10.77 -29.91 -9.83
C GLU A 605 -11.67 -29.48 -10.98
N PHE A 606 -11.07 -29.22 -12.14
CA PHE A 606 -11.76 -29.02 -13.40
C PHE A 606 -11.56 -30.22 -14.31
N TYR A 607 -12.64 -30.77 -14.87
CA TYR A 607 -12.59 -31.82 -15.89
C TYR A 607 -12.87 -31.24 -17.27
N PHE A 608 -12.17 -31.71 -18.29
CA PHE A 608 -12.31 -31.21 -19.66
C PHE A 608 -13.56 -31.72 -20.38
N THR A 609 -13.89 -33.00 -20.18
CA THR A 609 -14.95 -33.69 -20.94
C THR A 609 -15.86 -34.53 -20.03
N PRO A 610 -17.15 -34.18 -19.90
CA PRO A 610 -17.70 -32.83 -20.14
C PRO A 610 -17.07 -31.79 -19.21
N PRO A 611 -17.01 -30.51 -19.64
CA PRO A 611 -16.43 -29.43 -18.85
C PRO A 611 -17.22 -29.21 -17.56
N ARG A 612 -16.59 -29.45 -16.40
CA ARG A 612 -17.25 -29.29 -15.09
C ARG A 612 -16.27 -29.10 -13.95
N ILE A 613 -16.73 -28.45 -12.89
CA ILE A 613 -16.02 -28.36 -11.60
C ILE A 613 -16.52 -29.47 -10.68
N ASN A 614 -15.60 -30.11 -9.94
CA ASN A 614 -15.93 -31.14 -8.96
C ASN A 614 -16.44 -30.53 -7.64
N ASN A 615 -17.61 -29.89 -7.66
CA ASN A 615 -18.21 -29.28 -6.48
C ASN A 615 -18.42 -30.28 -5.33
N LYS A 616 -18.72 -31.54 -5.66
CA LYS A 616 -18.90 -32.62 -4.69
C LYS A 616 -17.65 -32.84 -3.85
N LYS A 617 -16.48 -32.94 -4.48
CA LYS A 617 -15.22 -33.13 -3.77
C LYS A 617 -14.92 -31.94 -2.85
N VAL A 618 -15.01 -30.73 -3.38
CA VAL A 618 -14.77 -29.50 -2.59
C VAL A 618 -15.70 -29.46 -1.37
N PHE A 619 -16.99 -29.77 -1.54
CA PHE A 619 -17.96 -29.83 -0.45
C PHE A 619 -17.54 -30.82 0.64
N VAL A 620 -17.21 -32.06 0.28
CA VAL A 620 -16.83 -33.09 1.24
C VAL A 620 -15.53 -32.72 1.97
N ASP A 621 -14.53 -32.21 1.25
CA ASP A 621 -13.23 -31.85 1.82
C ASP A 621 -13.38 -30.75 2.89
N TYR A 622 -14.13 -29.68 2.59
CA TYR A 622 -14.37 -28.61 3.57
C TYR A 622 -15.29 -29.06 4.71
N ALA A 623 -16.32 -29.86 4.45
CA ALA A 623 -17.20 -30.37 5.50
C ALA A 623 -16.45 -31.23 6.52
N ILE A 624 -15.43 -31.98 6.08
CA ILE A 624 -14.55 -32.74 6.98
C ILE A 624 -13.57 -31.82 7.69
N GLN A 625 -12.94 -30.90 6.95
CA GLN A 625 -11.98 -29.95 7.52
C GLN A 625 -12.60 -29.13 8.65
N TYR A 626 -13.88 -28.75 8.53
CA TYR A 626 -14.64 -28.00 9.53
C TYR A 626 -15.30 -28.89 10.60
N GLY A 627 -15.11 -30.21 10.55
CA GLY A 627 -15.66 -31.15 11.53
C GLY A 627 -17.18 -31.36 11.45
N ILE A 628 -17.84 -30.81 10.42
CA ILE A 628 -19.28 -30.96 10.18
C ILE A 628 -19.61 -32.41 9.79
N ILE A 629 -18.77 -33.01 8.94
CA ILE A 629 -18.81 -34.43 8.59
C ILE A 629 -17.60 -35.13 9.22
N LYS A 630 -17.86 -36.15 10.04
CA LYS A 630 -16.79 -36.94 10.66
C LYS A 630 -16.38 -38.07 9.72
N ARG A 631 -15.06 -38.25 9.55
CA ARG A 631 -14.48 -39.35 8.77
C ARG A 631 -13.68 -40.29 9.66
N ALA A 632 -14.01 -41.59 9.61
CA ALA A 632 -13.29 -42.66 10.28
C ALA A 632 -12.91 -43.75 9.26
N GLY A 633 -11.67 -43.70 8.75
CA GLY A 633 -11.23 -44.57 7.66
C GLY A 633 -12.02 -44.33 6.37
N ALA A 634 -12.76 -45.36 5.92
CA ALA A 634 -13.64 -45.30 4.76
C ALA A 634 -15.07 -44.80 5.09
N TRP A 635 -15.42 -44.63 6.36
CA TRP A 635 -16.75 -44.24 6.80
C TRP A 635 -16.88 -42.73 6.98
N TYR A 636 -18.01 -42.19 6.52
CA TYR A 636 -18.40 -40.79 6.62
C TYR A 636 -19.71 -40.68 7.40
N THR A 637 -19.75 -39.80 8.39
CA THR A 637 -20.87 -39.67 9.33
C THR A 637 -21.28 -38.22 9.53
N TYR A 638 -22.59 -37.97 9.56
CA TYR A 638 -23.20 -36.68 9.93
C TYR A 638 -24.26 -36.92 11.00
N GLY A 639 -23.99 -36.47 12.23
CA GLY A 639 -24.79 -36.79 13.42
C GLY A 639 -25.09 -38.29 13.51
N ASP A 640 -26.33 -38.63 13.88
CA ASP A 640 -26.87 -40.00 13.85
C ASP A 640 -27.69 -40.29 12.57
N THR A 641 -27.79 -39.32 11.65
CA THR A 641 -28.73 -39.38 10.52
C THR A 641 -28.14 -39.99 9.25
N ILE A 642 -26.82 -39.94 9.06
CA ILE A 642 -26.14 -40.50 7.89
C ILE A 642 -24.85 -41.20 8.31
N LYS A 643 -24.67 -42.43 7.83
CA LYS A 643 -23.43 -43.21 7.94
C LYS A 643 -23.21 -44.00 6.65
N GLU A 644 -22.25 -43.57 5.85
CA GLU A 644 -21.99 -44.16 4.54
C GLU A 644 -20.52 -44.51 4.34
N MET A 645 -20.26 -45.54 3.53
CA MET A 645 -18.90 -45.95 3.18
C MET A 645 -18.48 -45.31 1.86
N GLY A 646 -17.60 -44.31 1.94
CA GLY A 646 -17.07 -43.54 0.82
C GLY A 646 -17.83 -42.23 0.53
N ALA A 647 -17.07 -41.22 0.06
CA ALA A 647 -17.61 -39.90 -0.29
C ALA A 647 -18.68 -39.96 -1.38
N ASP A 648 -18.61 -40.97 -2.26
CA ASP A 648 -19.57 -41.10 -3.34
C ASP A 648 -20.97 -41.47 -2.87
N LYS A 649 -21.06 -42.46 -1.97
CA LYS A 649 -22.31 -42.92 -1.35
C LYS A 649 -22.88 -41.87 -0.40
N LEU A 650 -22.02 -41.21 0.38
CA LEU A 650 -22.40 -40.08 1.24
C LEU A 650 -23.16 -39.01 0.44
N PHE A 651 -22.62 -38.59 -0.70
CA PHE A 651 -23.25 -37.55 -1.50
C PHE A 651 -24.54 -38.02 -2.15
N LEU A 652 -24.65 -39.30 -2.52
CA LEU A 652 -25.90 -39.88 -3.03
C LEU A 652 -26.99 -39.83 -1.94
N ALA A 653 -26.67 -40.30 -0.73
CA ALA A 653 -27.57 -40.25 0.42
C ALA A 653 -28.00 -38.82 0.79
N LEU A 654 -27.11 -37.83 0.61
CA LEU A 654 -27.44 -36.41 0.79
C LEU A 654 -28.29 -35.85 -0.37
N LYS A 655 -28.09 -36.31 -1.60
CA LYS A 655 -28.88 -35.88 -2.76
C LYS A 655 -30.33 -36.33 -2.66
N ASP A 656 -30.57 -37.50 -2.08
CA ASP A 656 -31.92 -38.01 -1.79
C ASP A 656 -32.61 -37.25 -0.63
N LYS A 657 -31.85 -36.41 0.10
CA LYS A 657 -32.32 -35.55 1.21
C LYS A 657 -31.94 -34.09 0.94
N PRO A 658 -32.57 -33.40 -0.02
CA PRO A 658 -32.14 -32.08 -0.51
C PRO A 658 -32.11 -31.00 0.58
N GLU A 659 -33.08 -31.00 1.51
CA GLU A 659 -33.11 -30.05 2.64
C GLU A 659 -31.89 -30.18 3.53
N LEU A 660 -31.47 -31.42 3.80
CA LEU A 660 -30.30 -31.72 4.62
C LEU A 660 -29.01 -31.33 3.90
N LEU A 661 -28.92 -31.58 2.59
CA LEU A 661 -27.78 -31.16 1.78
C LEU A 661 -27.61 -29.64 1.79
N GLU A 662 -28.69 -28.87 1.63
CA GLU A 662 -28.64 -27.41 1.68
C GLU A 662 -28.28 -26.89 3.07
N LYS A 663 -28.80 -27.53 4.13
CA LYS A 663 -28.40 -27.23 5.52
C LYS A 663 -26.89 -27.39 5.72
N ILE A 664 -26.32 -28.53 5.31
CA ILE A 664 -24.88 -28.80 5.48
C ILE A 664 -24.05 -27.85 4.62
N LYS A 665 -24.46 -27.56 3.37
CA LYS A 665 -23.77 -26.57 2.53
C LYS A 665 -23.72 -25.21 3.21
N LYS A 666 -24.84 -24.78 3.82
CA LYS A 666 -24.91 -23.52 4.54
C LYS A 666 -24.00 -23.52 5.76
N GLU A 667 -24.00 -24.59 6.56
CA GLU A 667 -23.06 -24.75 7.69
C GLU A 667 -21.59 -24.66 7.24
N VAL A 668 -21.24 -25.26 6.10
CA VAL A 668 -19.88 -25.18 5.54
C VAL A 668 -19.53 -23.76 5.07
N ILE A 669 -20.46 -23.07 4.42
CA ILE A 669 -20.24 -21.70 3.92
C ILE A 669 -20.11 -20.72 5.08
N ASP A 670 -20.98 -20.82 6.08
CA ASP A 670 -21.07 -19.89 7.22
C ASP A 670 -20.04 -20.19 8.32
N TYR A 671 -19.25 -21.25 8.19
CA TYR A 671 -18.25 -21.65 9.20
C TYR A 671 -17.22 -20.55 9.51
N ASP A 672 -17.29 -19.91 10.66
CA ASP A 672 -16.29 -18.94 11.11
C ASP A 672 -15.07 -19.67 11.71
N LEU A 673 -13.87 -19.31 11.24
CA LEU A 673 -12.58 -19.87 11.67
C LEU A 673 -12.11 -19.32 13.01
#